data_AF-A0A1M7DN40-F1
#
_entry.id   AF-A0A1M7DN40-F1
#
_cell.length_a   1.000
_cell.length_b   1.000
_cell.length_c   1.000
_cell.angle_alpha   90.00
_cell.angle_beta   90.00
_cell.angle_gamma   90.00
#
_symmetry.space_group_name_H-M   'P 1'
#
loop_
_entity.id
_entity.type
_entity.pdbx_description
1 polymer ?
#
loop_
_entity_poly.entity_id
_entity_poly.type
_entity_poly.pdbx_seq_one_letter_code
_entity_poly.pdbx_strand_id
1 'polypeptide(L)'
;MKKIILLLFSILSLGIQAQVNLVPAPQKVTVGTGEFNLAQGTTIAYSSAALKPAAEYLQVCLQRYAKVNATLVAGKQGDIRLTTKKGIAKDGYQLNVKANGIDINAANYSGTLSAIATLNQLLLQNDGKAAIPTVAVTDAPRFNWRGFHLDVSRHFFTVDEVKEIIDLMALYKLNRFHWHLTDDQGWRIEIKKYPLLTEKGAWRIYNNQDTACMQLAARDDNPNLLIPKKNTRVENGDTLYGGYYTQDQIRDVVAYAKQRGIEIIPEIDMPGHFLSAIENYEGLSCFPTIGWGQYFTTPLCPGKQKVLDFCKDIWSEVFKLFPYEYVHVGGDEVRKETWKECPDCQKRIKENHLKNEEELQSWFIHQMEAFINKNGKKMMGWDEILEGGLSKTATVTWWRTWVPDAPSQVTAQGNNVIFCPGSPMYLSQAEEKTSMRSIYEYDKEMLKGMNAKQKQHVIGVQGNMWCEYIPTRERVLFQYFPRILALSELAWTKPELKDYEEFYSRLPKQFAMLHKLNVPFRTPSLDGVYHVNAFTTEGTMAVSCADPLATVRYTTDDSFPNKNSQLYNGPVKVDETTHFILRTFAPNGQAGEMLKADFLKQGLLEPVKADASKLTQGLNAAWYNYRGEKCREIHKAPFNGNYPANDVVIPEGVKGNIGLIITGYLRVPEDGVYTFSLMSDDGSWLKIDGNMVVDNDRPQSPHEEVSQQALKAGLHKIEVRYFDSNGGMLRLWVFDTKGQKMQPADIYFK
;
A
#
# COMPACT_ATOMS: atom_id res chain seq x y z
N MET A 1 59.42 -37.03 21.97
CA MET A 1 58.99 -35.91 22.84
C MET A 1 58.78 -34.67 21.98
N LYS A 2 57.55 -34.41 21.53
CA LYS A 2 57.22 -33.31 20.61
C LYS A 2 56.70 -32.11 21.40
N LYS A 3 57.28 -30.94 21.12
CA LYS A 3 56.97 -29.63 21.70
C LYS A 3 55.54 -29.21 21.34
N ILE A 4 54.79 -28.76 22.34
CA ILE A 4 53.48 -28.10 22.19
C ILE A 4 53.74 -26.60 22.00
N ILE A 5 53.35 -26.07 20.85
CA ILE A 5 53.27 -24.63 20.57
C ILE A 5 51.85 -24.19 20.96
N LEU A 6 51.75 -23.31 21.95
CA LEU A 6 50.51 -22.62 22.31
C LEU A 6 50.33 -21.44 21.33
N LEU A 7 49.33 -21.51 20.45
CA LEU A 7 48.86 -20.37 19.67
C LEU A 7 47.85 -19.59 20.53
N LEU A 8 48.20 -18.37 20.94
CA LEU A 8 47.28 -17.41 21.53
C LEU A 8 46.35 -16.88 20.43
N PHE A 9 45.08 -17.30 20.45
CA PHE A 9 44.01 -16.65 19.69
C PHE A 9 43.69 -15.31 20.35
N SER A 10 44.09 -14.21 19.73
CA SER A 10 43.61 -12.88 20.05
C SER A 10 42.15 -12.77 19.65
N ILE A 11 41.24 -12.83 20.63
CA ILE A 11 39.83 -12.51 20.45
C ILE A 11 39.76 -11.00 20.16
N LEU A 12 39.64 -10.64 18.88
CA LEU A 12 39.14 -9.34 18.47
C LEU A 12 37.67 -9.27 18.88
N SER A 13 37.41 -8.70 20.05
CA SER A 13 36.10 -8.21 20.43
C SER A 13 35.73 -7.06 19.49
N LEU A 14 35.13 -7.39 18.35
CA LEU A 14 34.30 -6.45 17.61
C LEU A 14 33.18 -6.01 18.55
N GLY A 15 33.40 -4.90 19.26
CA GLY A 15 32.38 -4.26 20.06
C GLY A 15 31.20 -3.96 19.15
N ILE A 16 30.07 -4.63 19.37
CA ILE A 16 28.81 -4.28 18.73
C ILE A 16 28.47 -2.88 19.24
N GLN A 17 28.75 -1.88 18.42
CA GLN A 17 28.36 -0.50 18.69
C GLN A 17 26.82 -0.48 18.71
N ALA A 18 26.22 0.10 19.75
CA ALA A 18 24.76 0.17 19.87
C ALA A 18 24.17 0.85 18.62
N GLN A 19 23.40 0.11 17.83
CA GLN A 19 22.78 0.62 16.60
C GLN A 19 21.42 1.23 16.91
N VAL A 20 21.19 2.48 16.48
CA VAL A 20 19.86 3.10 16.54
C VAL A 20 19.05 2.65 15.33
N ASN A 21 17.84 2.13 15.56
CA ASN A 21 16.99 1.56 14.51
C ASN A 21 16.00 2.63 14.03
N LEU A 22 16.45 3.51 13.15
CA LEU A 22 15.64 4.61 12.63
C LEU A 22 15.04 4.26 11.26
N VAL A 23 13.76 4.60 11.07
CA VAL A 23 13.08 4.51 9.77
C VAL A 23 12.32 5.83 9.54
N PRO A 24 12.57 6.60 8.47
CA PRO A 24 13.54 6.31 7.43
C PRO A 24 15.00 6.48 7.91
N ALA A 25 15.93 5.80 7.26
CA ALA A 25 17.37 5.86 7.53
C ALA A 25 17.92 7.28 7.32
N PRO A 26 18.56 7.89 8.34
CA PRO A 26 19.13 9.23 8.19
C PRO A 26 20.38 9.22 7.30
N GLN A 27 20.67 10.36 6.67
CA GLN A 27 21.88 10.49 5.83
C GLN A 27 23.20 10.25 6.60
N LYS A 28 23.25 10.62 7.89
CA LYS A 28 24.40 10.35 8.75
C LYS A 28 23.97 10.21 10.21
N VAL A 29 24.48 9.16 10.86
CA VAL A 29 24.29 8.89 12.29
C VAL A 29 25.64 8.59 12.93
N THR A 30 25.88 9.10 14.13
CA THR A 30 27.04 8.75 14.96
C THR A 30 26.58 8.57 16.40
N VAL A 31 26.63 7.33 16.88
CA VAL A 31 26.25 6.97 18.26
C VAL A 31 27.45 7.18 19.19
N GLY A 32 27.24 7.94 20.25
CA GLY A 32 28.24 8.22 21.28
C GLY A 32 28.15 7.25 22.46
N THR A 33 28.87 7.58 23.55
CA THR A 33 28.77 6.87 24.83
C THR A 33 27.88 7.64 25.81
N GLY A 34 27.08 6.90 26.59
CA GLY A 34 26.17 7.46 27.59
C GLY A 34 24.80 7.87 27.05
N GLU A 35 24.04 8.56 27.90
CA GLU A 35 22.65 8.96 27.65
C GLU A 35 22.35 10.35 28.21
N PHE A 36 21.33 11.00 27.67
CA PHE A 36 20.69 12.17 28.23
C PHE A 36 19.45 11.74 29.01
N ASN A 37 19.40 12.06 30.31
CA ASN A 37 18.26 11.74 31.17
C ASN A 37 17.23 12.88 31.13
N LEU A 38 15.99 12.54 30.81
CA LEU A 38 14.85 13.44 30.85
C LEU A 38 14.25 13.43 32.27
N ALA A 39 14.23 14.60 32.91
CA ALA A 39 13.65 14.78 34.24
C ALA A 39 12.30 15.49 34.16
N GLN A 40 11.48 15.36 35.19
CA GLN A 40 10.29 16.21 35.32
C GLN A 40 10.73 17.68 35.33
N GLY A 41 10.01 18.52 34.59
CA GLY A 41 10.37 19.93 34.43
C GLY A 41 11.47 20.21 33.42
N THR A 42 11.97 19.20 32.67
CA THR A 42 12.89 19.40 31.52
C THR A 42 12.37 20.55 30.64
N THR A 43 13.25 21.49 30.32
CA THR A 43 12.91 22.71 29.59
C THR A 43 13.09 22.53 28.08
N ILE A 44 12.07 22.91 27.32
CA ILE A 44 12.13 22.99 25.84
C ILE A 44 12.22 24.46 25.46
N ALA A 45 13.41 24.88 25.07
CA ALA A 45 13.69 26.23 24.60
C ALA A 45 13.39 26.37 23.10
N TYR A 46 12.66 27.42 22.71
CA TYR A 46 12.39 27.75 21.31
C TYR A 46 12.91 29.14 20.94
N SER A 47 13.75 29.21 19.90
CA SER A 47 14.46 30.46 19.56
C SER A 47 13.61 31.54 18.90
N SER A 48 12.37 31.22 18.49
CA SER A 48 11.45 32.16 17.84
C SER A 48 10.00 31.71 18.03
N ALA A 49 9.05 32.66 17.94
CA ALA A 49 7.61 32.36 18.04
C ALA A 49 7.13 31.34 16.99
N ALA A 50 7.76 31.32 15.80
CA ALA A 50 7.44 30.35 14.75
C ALA A 50 7.77 28.89 15.13
N LEU A 51 8.66 28.65 16.10
CA LEU A 51 9.00 27.32 16.60
C LEU A 51 8.18 26.90 17.82
N LYS A 52 7.39 27.80 18.42
CA LYS A 52 6.58 27.48 19.60
C LYS A 52 5.62 26.29 19.35
N PRO A 53 4.90 26.20 18.21
CA PRO A 53 4.02 25.05 17.97
C PRO A 53 4.76 23.71 17.87
N ALA A 54 6.01 23.70 17.38
CA ALA A 54 6.85 22.51 17.37
C ALA A 54 7.35 22.14 18.78
N ALA A 55 7.63 23.14 19.62
CA ALA A 55 7.97 22.92 21.03
C ALA A 55 6.79 22.35 21.82
N GLU A 56 5.58 22.87 21.60
CA GLU A 56 4.32 22.33 22.16
C GLU A 56 4.09 20.89 21.69
N TYR A 57 4.32 20.59 20.41
CA TYR A 57 4.25 19.23 19.90
C TYR A 57 5.27 18.30 20.58
N LEU A 58 6.53 18.74 20.70
CA LEU A 58 7.55 17.95 21.39
C LEU A 58 7.20 17.72 22.87
N GLN A 59 6.64 18.72 23.56
CA GLN A 59 6.14 18.57 24.93
C GLN A 59 5.12 17.44 25.03
N VAL A 60 4.14 17.40 24.13
CA VAL A 60 3.15 16.30 24.05
C VAL A 60 3.84 14.96 23.78
N CYS A 61 4.85 14.92 22.91
CA CYS A 61 5.60 13.69 22.61
C CYS A 61 6.38 13.16 23.82
N LEU A 62 7.06 14.04 24.57
CA LEU A 62 7.78 13.66 25.79
C LEU A 62 6.82 13.13 26.86
N GLN A 63 5.65 13.74 27.01
CA GLN A 63 4.64 13.23 27.92
C GLN A 63 4.09 11.88 27.45
N ARG A 64 3.85 11.71 26.15
CA ARG A 64 3.31 10.46 25.58
C ARG A 64 4.30 9.29 25.71
N TYR A 65 5.54 9.49 25.27
CA TYR A 65 6.54 8.42 25.08
C TYR A 65 7.50 8.26 26.25
N ALA A 66 7.82 9.33 26.99
CA ALA A 66 8.74 9.29 28.13
C ALA A 66 8.06 9.52 29.49
N LYS A 67 6.76 9.85 29.51
CA LYS A 67 6.00 10.24 30.72
C LYS A 67 6.63 11.43 31.46
N VAL A 68 7.22 12.36 30.70
CA VAL A 68 7.89 13.56 31.23
C VAL A 68 7.07 14.81 30.93
N ASN A 69 6.70 15.52 31.99
CA ASN A 69 6.09 16.84 31.88
C ASN A 69 7.19 17.89 31.68
N ALA A 70 7.36 18.34 30.44
CA ALA A 70 8.33 19.36 30.09
C ALA A 70 7.74 20.77 30.21
N THR A 71 8.59 21.78 30.39
CA THR A 71 8.20 23.21 30.45
C THR A 71 8.73 23.95 29.23
N LEU A 72 7.90 24.80 28.62
CA LEU A 72 8.31 25.60 27.47
C LEU A 72 8.98 26.91 27.92
N VAL A 73 10.10 27.27 27.30
CA VAL A 73 10.83 28.51 27.59
C VAL A 73 11.15 29.23 26.28
N ALA A 74 10.84 30.53 26.21
CA ALA A 74 11.25 31.34 25.07
C ALA A 74 12.76 31.65 25.14
N GLY A 75 13.47 31.52 24.01
CA GLY A 75 14.89 31.85 23.92
C GLY A 75 15.75 30.67 23.48
N LYS A 76 17.04 30.72 23.80
CA LYS A 76 18.05 29.75 23.34
C LYS A 76 18.64 28.90 24.46
N GLN A 77 18.16 29.07 25.69
CA GLN A 77 18.67 28.40 26.88
C GLN A 77 17.58 27.47 27.45
N GLY A 78 17.96 26.23 27.71
CA GLY A 78 17.10 25.16 28.20
C GLY A 78 17.76 23.80 27.93
N ASP A 79 17.14 22.72 28.37
CA ASP A 79 17.68 21.35 28.27
C ASP A 79 17.60 20.83 26.83
N ILE A 80 16.49 21.12 26.15
CA ILE A 80 16.25 20.84 24.74
C ILE A 80 16.11 22.16 23.99
N ARG A 81 16.90 22.39 22.93
CA ARG A 81 16.99 23.69 22.26
C ARG A 81 16.60 23.57 20.79
N LEU A 82 15.50 24.19 20.41
CA LEU A 82 14.98 24.24 19.05
C LEU A 82 15.41 25.54 18.40
N THR A 83 16.23 25.45 17.34
CA THR A 83 16.70 26.63 16.61
C THR A 83 16.62 26.47 15.09
N THR A 84 16.38 27.58 14.40
CA THR A 84 16.53 27.66 12.94
C THR A 84 17.94 28.15 12.61
N LYS A 85 18.65 27.44 11.72
CA LYS A 85 20.05 27.70 11.39
C LYS A 85 20.28 27.69 9.89
N LYS A 86 21.01 28.71 9.39
CA LYS A 86 21.47 28.78 7.99
C LYS A 86 22.55 27.72 7.71
N GLY A 87 22.66 27.30 6.45
CA GLY A 87 23.66 26.30 6.01
C GLY A 87 23.26 24.85 6.22
N ILE A 88 22.03 24.59 6.69
CA ILE A 88 21.40 23.26 6.68
C ILE A 88 20.63 23.10 5.37
N ALA A 89 20.66 21.89 4.78
CA ALA A 89 19.92 21.58 3.56
C ALA A 89 18.42 21.88 3.73
N LYS A 90 17.73 22.22 2.64
CA LYS A 90 16.29 22.52 2.65
C LYS A 90 15.53 21.38 3.35
N ASP A 91 14.63 21.75 4.27
CA ASP A 91 13.84 20.82 5.10
C ASP A 91 14.68 19.85 5.96
N GLY A 92 15.99 20.05 6.04
CA GLY A 92 16.91 19.23 6.82
C GLY A 92 17.13 19.69 8.25
N TYR A 93 17.82 18.85 9.02
CA TYR A 93 18.12 19.09 10.43
C TYR A 93 19.45 18.46 10.87
N GLN A 94 19.91 18.94 12.02
CA GLN A 94 21.00 18.39 12.83
C GLN A 94 20.48 18.19 14.25
N LEU A 95 20.38 16.93 14.69
CA LEU A 95 20.01 16.55 16.05
C LEU A 95 21.27 16.11 16.79
N ASN A 96 21.60 16.73 17.92
CA ASN A 96 22.72 16.32 18.76
C ASN A 96 22.22 16.09 20.19
N VAL A 97 22.18 14.83 20.61
CA VAL A 97 21.90 14.42 21.98
C VAL A 97 23.22 14.24 22.71
N LYS A 98 23.44 15.03 23.76
CA LYS A 98 24.61 14.99 24.64
C LYS A 98 24.16 14.77 26.08
N ALA A 99 25.07 14.35 26.94
CA ALA A 99 24.77 14.12 28.36
C ALA A 99 24.20 15.36 29.09
N ASN A 100 24.50 16.57 28.61
CA ASN A 100 24.04 17.83 29.21
C ASN A 100 22.93 18.55 28.39
N GLY A 101 22.33 17.91 27.40
CA GLY A 101 21.18 18.46 26.68
C GLY A 101 21.07 18.03 25.22
N ILE A 102 20.01 18.50 24.57
CA ILE A 102 19.66 18.18 23.19
C ILE A 102 19.62 19.44 22.33
N ASP A 103 20.37 19.45 21.23
CA ASP A 103 20.35 20.53 20.23
C ASP A 103 19.59 20.06 18.97
N ILE A 104 18.49 20.74 18.62
CA ILE A 104 17.79 20.58 17.34
C ILE A 104 18.01 21.85 16.51
N ASN A 105 18.89 21.76 15.52
CA ASN A 105 19.14 22.84 14.56
C ASN A 105 18.53 22.45 13.22
N ALA A 106 17.62 23.24 12.67
CA ALA A 106 16.94 22.91 11.41
C ALA A 106 16.96 24.07 10.41
N ALA A 107 16.80 23.75 9.13
CA ALA A 107 16.68 24.79 8.09
C ALA A 107 15.38 25.60 8.22
N ASN A 108 14.30 24.95 8.67
CA ASN A 108 12.96 25.52 8.81
C ASN A 108 12.09 24.64 9.73
N TYR A 109 10.80 24.97 9.84
CA TYR A 109 9.82 24.24 10.66
C TYR A 109 9.71 22.75 10.27
N SER A 110 9.72 22.41 8.98
CA SER A 110 9.67 21.01 8.50
C SER A 110 10.88 20.20 8.96
N GLY A 111 12.08 20.80 8.92
CA GLY A 111 13.28 20.18 9.47
C GLY A 111 13.21 19.96 10.98
N THR A 112 12.66 20.92 11.74
CA THR A 112 12.46 20.77 13.19
C THR A 112 11.55 19.59 13.51
N LEU A 113 10.45 19.42 12.77
CA LEU A 113 9.53 18.30 12.98
C LEU A 113 10.13 16.95 12.59
N SER A 114 10.95 16.93 11.54
CA SER A 114 11.70 15.72 11.16
C SER A 114 12.71 15.30 12.24
N ALA A 115 13.33 16.27 12.92
CA ALA A 115 14.18 16.01 14.08
C ALA A 115 13.38 15.46 15.27
N ILE A 116 12.17 16.00 15.52
CA ILE A 116 11.25 15.50 16.55
C ILE A 116 10.84 14.06 16.24
N ALA A 117 10.54 13.72 14.98
CA ALA A 117 10.22 12.35 14.58
C ALA A 117 11.37 11.38 14.88
N THR A 118 12.61 11.76 14.58
CA THR A 118 13.81 10.97 14.94
C THR A 118 13.95 10.84 16.46
N LEU A 119 13.76 11.92 17.21
CA LEU A 119 13.81 11.89 18.67
C LEU A 119 12.74 10.96 19.27
N ASN A 120 11.52 10.98 18.73
CA ASN A 120 10.42 10.13 19.16
C ASN A 120 10.72 8.64 18.94
N GLN A 121 11.35 8.28 17.81
CA GLN A 121 11.77 6.89 17.59
C GLN A 121 12.87 6.46 18.56
N LEU A 122 13.81 7.35 18.90
CA LEU A 122 14.83 7.05 19.92
C LEU A 122 14.21 6.82 21.30
N LEU A 123 13.19 7.61 21.67
CA LEU A 123 12.45 7.44 22.91
C LEU A 123 11.69 6.10 22.96
N LEU A 124 10.99 5.76 21.88
CA LEU A 124 10.23 4.51 21.78
C LEU A 124 11.10 3.25 21.85
N GLN A 125 12.37 3.37 21.42
CA GLN A 125 13.35 2.29 21.49
C GLN A 125 13.92 2.06 22.89
N ASN A 126 13.85 3.02 23.80
CA ASN A 126 14.51 2.92 25.10
C ASN A 126 13.66 2.29 26.22
N ASP A 127 12.80 1.31 25.88
CA ASP A 127 12.02 0.48 26.83
C ASP A 127 11.30 1.25 27.95
N GLY A 128 10.76 2.42 27.62
CA GLY A 128 9.99 3.26 28.56
C GLY A 128 10.85 4.05 29.55
N LYS A 129 12.18 3.98 29.44
CA LYS A 129 13.09 4.84 30.20
C LYS A 129 13.00 6.27 29.67
N ALA A 130 12.95 7.24 30.59
CA ALA A 130 13.06 8.66 30.30
C ALA A 130 14.51 9.05 30.00
N ALA A 131 15.14 8.39 29.03
CA ALA A 131 16.52 8.66 28.62
C ALA A 131 16.68 8.48 27.11
N ILE A 132 17.69 9.13 26.53
CA ILE A 132 17.99 9.05 25.09
C ILE A 132 19.50 8.83 24.93
N PRO A 133 19.95 7.84 24.14
CA PRO A 133 21.37 7.62 23.93
C PRO A 133 22.03 8.86 23.30
N THR A 134 23.30 9.12 23.64
CA THR A 134 24.04 10.19 22.98
C THR A 134 24.20 9.87 21.50
N VAL A 135 23.77 10.78 20.64
CA VAL A 135 23.73 10.56 19.20
C VAL A 135 23.80 11.89 18.45
N ALA A 136 24.54 11.90 17.35
CA ALA A 136 24.53 12.99 16.38
C ALA A 136 23.90 12.49 15.08
N VAL A 137 22.87 13.18 14.59
CA VAL A 137 22.17 12.89 13.34
C VAL A 137 22.22 14.13 12.45
N THR A 138 22.61 13.97 11.19
CA THR A 138 22.48 15.00 10.15
C THR A 138 21.68 14.40 9.00
N ASP A 139 20.60 15.08 8.62
CA ASP A 139 19.60 14.44 7.76
C ASP A 139 18.74 15.45 7.01
N ALA A 140 18.17 15.03 5.87
CA ALA A 140 17.28 15.82 5.03
C ALA A 140 16.51 14.90 4.06
N PRO A 141 15.27 15.27 3.68
CA PRO A 141 14.49 14.47 2.73
C PRO A 141 15.06 14.53 1.31
N ARG A 142 14.93 13.42 0.57
CA ARG A 142 15.14 13.39 -0.89
C ARG A 142 13.99 14.05 -1.66
N PHE A 143 12.73 13.73 -1.30
CA PHE A 143 11.55 14.28 -1.96
C PHE A 143 10.80 15.29 -1.08
N ASN A 144 10.25 16.32 -1.72
CA ASN A 144 9.40 17.30 -1.05
C ASN A 144 7.98 16.74 -0.80
N TRP A 145 7.50 15.85 -1.67
CA TRP A 145 6.20 15.18 -1.52
C TRP A 145 6.38 13.76 -0.97
N ARG A 146 5.85 13.51 0.22
CA ARG A 146 5.90 12.20 0.89
C ARG A 146 4.49 11.90 1.41
N GLY A 147 3.70 11.31 0.50
CA GLY A 147 2.24 11.31 0.61
C GLY A 147 1.65 10.03 1.18
N PHE A 148 0.51 10.20 1.85
CA PHE A 148 -0.43 9.13 2.11
C PHE A 148 -1.84 9.59 1.74
N HIS A 149 -2.55 8.76 0.98
CA HIS A 149 -3.94 8.97 0.61
C HIS A 149 -4.86 8.08 1.44
N LEU A 150 -5.97 8.64 1.93
CA LEU A 150 -7.04 7.94 2.63
C LEU A 150 -8.40 8.25 2.02
N ASP A 151 -9.04 7.21 1.50
CA ASP A 151 -10.45 7.17 1.15
C ASP A 151 -11.29 7.07 2.42
N VAL A 152 -12.10 8.11 2.67
CA VAL A 152 -13.09 8.12 3.76
C VAL A 152 -14.52 8.08 3.24
N SER A 153 -14.69 7.96 1.92
CA SER A 153 -15.96 7.90 1.23
C SER A 153 -16.55 6.50 1.28
N ARG A 154 -15.80 5.48 0.82
CA ARG A 154 -16.31 4.10 0.76
C ARG A 154 -16.62 3.58 2.16
N HIS A 155 -15.71 3.76 3.11
CA HIS A 155 -15.96 3.61 4.54
C HIS A 155 -15.46 4.82 5.33
N PHE A 156 -16.24 5.26 6.33
CA PHE A 156 -15.99 6.48 7.09
C PHE A 156 -15.12 6.24 8.33
N PHE A 157 -14.23 7.20 8.63
CA PHE A 157 -13.34 7.20 9.79
C PHE A 157 -13.55 8.48 10.61
N THR A 158 -13.56 8.38 11.93
CA THR A 158 -13.79 9.53 12.81
C THR A 158 -12.60 10.49 12.83
N VAL A 159 -12.82 11.70 13.35
CA VAL A 159 -11.77 12.71 13.54
C VAL A 159 -10.57 12.15 14.33
N ASP A 160 -10.82 11.38 15.38
CA ASP A 160 -9.76 10.82 16.21
C ASP A 160 -8.94 9.76 15.47
N GLU A 161 -9.60 8.92 14.65
CA GLU A 161 -8.92 7.93 13.80
C GLU A 161 -8.04 8.61 12.74
N VAL A 162 -8.53 9.68 12.11
CA VAL A 162 -7.74 10.48 11.16
C VAL A 162 -6.56 11.15 11.86
N LYS A 163 -6.75 11.71 13.06
CA LYS A 163 -5.66 12.32 13.85
C LYS A 163 -4.60 11.30 14.26
N GLU A 164 -4.99 10.07 14.57
CA GLU A 164 -4.04 9.00 14.86
C GLU A 164 -3.19 8.64 13.64
N ILE A 165 -3.80 8.53 12.45
CA ILE A 165 -3.06 8.31 11.19
C ILE A 165 -2.06 9.46 10.96
N ILE A 166 -2.46 10.72 11.21
CA ILE A 166 -1.59 11.90 11.11
C ILE A 166 -0.41 11.83 12.12
N ASP A 167 -0.63 11.33 13.34
CA ASP A 167 0.46 11.08 14.30
C ASP A 167 1.46 10.06 13.75
N LEU A 168 0.98 8.97 13.14
CA LEU A 168 1.82 7.91 12.57
C LEU A 168 2.56 8.37 11.31
N MET A 169 1.92 9.17 10.46
CA MET A 169 2.57 9.86 9.34
C MET A 169 3.74 10.74 9.82
N ALA A 170 3.53 11.52 10.89
CA ALA A 170 4.55 12.39 11.45
C ALA A 170 5.72 11.59 12.04
N LEU A 171 5.45 10.47 12.72
CA LEU A 171 6.47 9.57 13.28
C LEU A 171 7.42 9.03 12.20
N TYR A 172 6.89 8.79 10.99
CA TYR A 172 7.62 8.29 9.83
C TYR A 172 7.88 9.36 8.76
N LYS A 173 7.90 10.64 9.16
CA LYS A 173 8.33 11.79 8.33
C LYS A 173 7.55 12.00 7.02
N LEU A 174 6.35 11.46 6.87
CA LEU A 174 5.41 11.80 5.79
C LEU A 174 4.85 13.22 6.02
N ASN A 175 4.52 13.94 4.94
CA ASN A 175 4.15 15.36 5.03
C ASN A 175 2.98 15.81 4.16
N ARG A 176 2.34 14.87 3.44
CA ARG A 176 1.17 15.16 2.59
C ARG A 176 0.08 14.15 2.93
N PHE A 177 -1.05 14.64 3.43
CA PHE A 177 -2.23 13.82 3.67
C PHE A 177 -3.26 14.13 2.59
N HIS A 178 -3.37 13.24 1.62
CA HIS A 178 -4.35 13.34 0.54
C HIS A 178 -5.67 12.74 1.05
N TRP A 179 -6.68 13.58 1.22
CA TRP A 179 -7.92 13.21 1.89
C TRP A 179 -9.06 13.15 0.87
N HIS A 180 -9.44 11.93 0.50
CA HIS A 180 -10.49 11.65 -0.46
C HIS A 180 -11.86 11.65 0.21
N LEU A 181 -12.54 12.80 0.10
CA LEU A 181 -13.70 13.16 0.93
C LEU A 181 -15.04 12.80 0.29
N THR A 182 -15.08 12.48 -1.00
CA THR A 182 -16.32 12.29 -1.75
C THR A 182 -16.15 11.24 -2.83
N ASP A 183 -17.09 10.31 -2.91
CA ASP A 183 -17.22 9.35 -4.02
C ASP A 183 -18.70 8.97 -4.18
N ASP A 184 -18.99 7.97 -5.02
CA ASP A 184 -20.33 7.47 -5.29
C ASP A 184 -21.05 6.95 -4.04
N GLN A 185 -20.32 6.32 -3.11
CA GLN A 185 -20.90 5.64 -1.94
C GLN A 185 -21.02 6.55 -0.71
N GLY A 186 -20.56 7.80 -0.79
CA GLY A 186 -20.61 8.72 0.33
C GLY A 186 -20.04 10.12 0.09
N TRP A 187 -20.69 11.12 0.68
CA TRP A 187 -20.20 12.48 0.75
C TRP A 187 -19.82 12.86 2.19
N ARG A 188 -18.56 13.22 2.45
CA ARG A 188 -18.02 13.29 3.83
C ARG A 188 -17.70 14.68 4.33
N ILE A 189 -17.96 15.74 3.57
CA ILE A 189 -17.64 17.11 3.96
C ILE A 189 -18.86 18.02 3.98
N GLU A 190 -19.07 18.75 5.07
CA GLU A 190 -20.17 19.70 5.17
C GLU A 190 -19.99 20.90 4.23
N ILE A 191 -20.96 21.10 3.32
CA ILE A 191 -21.07 22.29 2.46
C ILE A 191 -22.34 23.03 2.85
N LYS A 192 -22.20 24.23 3.44
CA LYS A 192 -23.33 24.96 4.04
C LYS A 192 -24.38 25.34 3.01
N LYS A 193 -23.98 25.66 1.79
CA LYS A 193 -24.90 25.96 0.69
C LYS A 193 -25.72 24.74 0.23
N TYR A 194 -25.21 23.53 0.46
CA TYR A 194 -25.78 22.28 -0.04
C TYR A 194 -25.94 21.22 1.07
N PRO A 195 -26.87 21.43 2.03
CA PRO A 195 -26.99 20.57 3.22
C PRO A 195 -27.34 19.11 2.92
N LEU A 196 -28.09 18.81 1.85
CA LEU A 196 -28.46 17.44 1.48
C LEU A 196 -27.25 16.55 1.14
N LEU A 197 -26.09 17.15 0.82
CA LEU A 197 -24.85 16.40 0.61
C LEU A 197 -24.47 15.60 1.86
N THR A 198 -24.69 16.14 3.05
CA THR A 198 -24.37 15.46 4.32
C THR A 198 -25.58 14.92 5.07
N GLU A 199 -26.76 15.54 4.92
CA GLU A 199 -27.99 15.04 5.56
C GLU A 199 -28.42 13.68 4.98
N LYS A 200 -28.22 13.51 3.66
CA LYS A 200 -28.56 12.30 2.90
C LYS A 200 -27.35 11.66 2.24
N GLY A 201 -26.56 12.41 1.46
CA GLY A 201 -25.43 11.85 0.70
C GLY A 201 -24.31 11.22 1.54
N ALA A 202 -24.27 11.49 2.85
CA ALA A 202 -23.35 10.85 3.79
C ALA A 202 -23.85 9.50 4.35
N TRP A 203 -25.08 9.07 4.02
CA TRP A 203 -25.75 7.93 4.67
C TRP A 203 -26.34 6.99 3.63
N ARG A 204 -26.11 5.68 3.80
CA ARG A 204 -26.61 4.65 2.89
C ARG A 204 -27.10 3.42 3.67
N ILE A 205 -28.01 2.66 3.07
CA ILE A 205 -28.18 1.25 3.46
C ILE A 205 -26.93 0.46 3.05
N TYR A 206 -26.71 -0.71 3.66
CA TYR A 206 -25.56 -1.54 3.31
C TYR A 206 -25.55 -1.89 1.82
N ASN A 207 -24.42 -1.61 1.16
CA ASN A 207 -24.19 -1.93 -0.24
C ASN A 207 -23.44 -3.28 -0.39
N ASN A 208 -22.99 -3.57 -1.61
CA ASN A 208 -22.22 -4.77 -1.93
C ASN A 208 -20.85 -4.82 -1.23
N GLN A 209 -20.16 -3.68 -1.09
CA GLN A 209 -18.89 -3.57 -0.38
C GLN A 209 -19.06 -3.89 1.11
N ASP A 210 -20.10 -3.33 1.74
CA ASP A 210 -20.45 -3.59 3.14
C ASP A 210 -20.75 -5.08 3.36
N THR A 211 -21.51 -5.67 2.44
CA THR A 211 -21.87 -7.10 2.48
C THR A 211 -20.64 -8.00 2.30
N ALA A 212 -19.76 -7.66 1.36
CA ALA A 212 -18.51 -8.39 1.15
C ALA A 212 -17.61 -8.34 2.39
N CYS A 213 -17.46 -7.17 3.02
CA CYS A 213 -16.75 -7.01 4.29
C CYS A 213 -17.28 -7.96 5.37
N MET A 214 -18.60 -8.04 5.56
CA MET A 214 -19.21 -8.93 6.55
C MET A 214 -19.00 -10.43 6.21
N GLN A 215 -19.04 -10.80 4.93
CA GLN A 215 -18.74 -12.17 4.49
C GLN A 215 -17.28 -12.54 4.74
N LEU A 216 -16.35 -11.64 4.43
CA LEU A 216 -14.92 -11.82 4.70
C LEU A 216 -14.64 -11.91 6.21
N ALA A 217 -15.31 -11.09 7.02
CA ALA A 217 -15.20 -11.15 8.48
C ALA A 217 -15.54 -12.53 9.03
N ALA A 218 -16.60 -13.17 8.52
CA ALA A 218 -16.99 -14.51 8.90
C ALA A 218 -16.05 -15.59 8.34
N ARG A 219 -15.64 -15.45 7.07
CA ARG A 219 -14.75 -16.41 6.38
C ARG A 219 -13.37 -16.47 7.04
N ASP A 220 -12.83 -15.32 7.44
CA ASP A 220 -11.45 -15.17 7.89
C ASP A 220 -11.32 -15.02 9.42
N ASP A 221 -12.43 -15.18 10.16
CA ASP A 221 -12.50 -14.92 11.61
C ASP A 221 -11.83 -13.59 11.98
N ASN A 222 -12.26 -12.53 11.29
CA ASN A 222 -11.65 -11.22 11.35
C ASN A 222 -12.68 -10.13 11.68
N PRO A 223 -12.86 -9.78 12.97
CA PRO A 223 -13.83 -8.77 13.38
C PRO A 223 -13.48 -7.37 12.88
N ASN A 224 -12.23 -7.11 12.44
CA ASN A 224 -11.83 -5.82 11.90
C ASN A 224 -12.43 -5.54 10.50
N LEU A 225 -13.08 -6.54 9.89
CA LEU A 225 -13.83 -6.39 8.64
C LEU A 225 -15.34 -6.15 8.88
N LEU A 226 -15.79 -6.11 10.14
CA LEU A 226 -17.19 -5.78 10.44
C LEU A 226 -17.43 -4.27 10.31
N ILE A 227 -18.60 -3.91 9.81
CA ILE A 227 -19.01 -2.51 9.70
C ILE A 227 -19.14 -1.88 11.09
N PRO A 228 -18.45 -0.77 11.39
CA PRO A 228 -18.49 -0.16 12.71
C PRO A 228 -19.89 0.33 13.10
N LYS A 229 -20.47 -0.24 14.15
CA LYS A 229 -21.77 0.19 14.70
C LYS A 229 -21.77 1.65 15.17
N LYS A 230 -20.61 2.22 15.50
CA LYS A 230 -20.48 3.65 15.87
C LYS A 230 -20.79 4.60 14.70
N ASN A 231 -20.73 4.10 13.46
CA ASN A 231 -20.97 4.84 12.24
C ASN A 231 -22.33 4.46 11.63
N THR A 232 -23.28 3.97 12.45
CA THR A 232 -24.63 3.66 12.00
C THR A 232 -25.69 4.49 12.72
N ARG A 233 -26.83 4.71 12.05
CA ARG A 233 -28.04 5.28 12.64
C ARG A 233 -29.27 4.52 12.14
N VAL A 234 -30.37 4.59 12.89
CA VAL A 234 -31.65 3.99 12.48
C VAL A 234 -32.58 5.09 12.01
N GLU A 235 -33.13 4.93 10.81
CA GLU A 235 -34.05 5.89 10.19
C GLU A 235 -35.15 5.11 9.46
N ASN A 236 -36.42 5.37 9.77
CA ASN A 236 -37.58 4.69 9.18
C ASN A 236 -37.55 3.14 9.23
N GLY A 237 -36.83 2.56 10.21
CA GLY A 237 -36.68 1.10 10.35
C GLY A 237 -35.45 0.54 9.64
N ASP A 238 -34.79 1.33 8.78
CA ASP A 238 -33.55 0.94 8.12
C ASP A 238 -32.33 1.28 8.99
N THR A 239 -31.32 0.41 8.95
CA THR A 239 -29.99 0.73 9.47
C THR A 239 -29.17 1.38 8.37
N LEU A 240 -28.83 2.64 8.58
CA LEU A 240 -27.96 3.40 7.69
C LEU A 240 -26.54 3.39 8.24
N TYR A 241 -25.56 3.25 7.35
CA TYR A 241 -24.14 3.44 7.62
C TYR A 241 -23.68 4.76 6.99
N GLY A 242 -22.80 5.47 7.69
CA GLY A 242 -22.32 6.75 7.19
C GLY A 242 -21.56 7.59 8.20
N GLY A 243 -21.59 8.89 7.95
CA GLY A 243 -20.87 9.90 8.71
C GLY A 243 -20.24 10.95 7.80
N TYR A 244 -20.01 12.13 8.36
CA TYR A 244 -19.36 13.25 7.67
C TYR A 244 -18.64 14.14 8.69
N TYR A 245 -17.74 14.99 8.19
CA TYR A 245 -17.05 16.00 8.97
C TYR A 245 -17.75 17.34 8.80
N THR A 246 -18.08 17.96 9.93
CA THR A 246 -18.46 19.37 9.97
C THR A 246 -17.27 20.26 9.58
N GLN A 247 -17.54 21.48 9.16
CA GLN A 247 -16.46 22.42 8.83
C GLN A 247 -15.52 22.69 10.03
N ASP A 248 -16.04 22.69 11.26
CA ASP A 248 -15.23 22.89 12.46
C ASP A 248 -14.33 21.69 12.76
N GLN A 249 -14.83 20.48 12.55
CA GLN A 249 -14.00 19.26 12.65
C GLN A 249 -12.88 19.25 11.59
N ILE A 250 -13.17 19.68 10.35
CA ILE A 250 -12.13 19.83 9.33
C ILE A 250 -11.07 20.85 9.78
N ARG A 251 -11.48 22.01 10.32
CA ARG A 251 -10.53 23.04 10.82
C ARG A 251 -9.65 22.50 11.94
N ASP A 252 -10.23 21.74 12.87
CA ASP A 252 -9.51 21.09 13.95
C ASP A 252 -8.48 20.08 13.42
N VAL A 253 -8.85 19.20 12.48
CA VAL A 253 -7.92 18.26 11.85
C VAL A 253 -6.80 18.98 11.07
N VAL A 254 -7.14 20.03 10.31
CA VAL A 254 -6.15 20.85 9.60
C VAL A 254 -5.17 21.51 10.56
N ALA A 255 -5.64 22.08 11.67
CA ALA A 255 -4.78 22.67 12.69
C ALA A 255 -3.86 21.62 13.35
N TYR A 256 -4.42 20.43 13.64
CA TYR A 256 -3.70 19.30 14.22
C TYR A 256 -2.57 18.81 13.30
N ALA A 257 -2.85 18.65 11.99
CA ALA A 257 -1.88 18.26 10.97
C ALA A 257 -0.80 19.32 10.77
N LYS A 258 -1.17 20.61 10.74
CA LYS A 258 -0.23 21.73 10.61
C LYS A 258 0.83 21.74 11.70
N GLN A 259 0.43 21.49 12.95
CA GLN A 259 1.38 21.43 14.07
C GLN A 259 2.44 20.34 13.85
N ARG A 260 2.08 19.25 13.17
CA ARG A 260 2.92 18.11 12.79
C ARG A 260 3.57 18.24 11.41
N GLY A 261 3.44 19.39 10.76
CA GLY A 261 4.06 19.69 9.46
C GLY A 261 3.49 18.88 8.30
N ILE A 262 2.25 18.40 8.47
CA ILE A 262 1.51 17.69 7.44
C ILE A 262 0.57 18.70 6.78
N GLU A 263 0.63 18.77 5.45
CA GLU A 263 -0.31 19.53 4.64
C GLU A 263 -1.43 18.59 4.19
N ILE A 264 -2.68 19.02 4.38
CA ILE A 264 -3.86 18.25 3.96
C ILE A 264 -4.30 18.73 2.58
N ILE A 265 -4.41 17.80 1.65
CA ILE A 265 -4.84 18.03 0.28
C ILE A 265 -6.25 17.47 0.16
N PRO A 266 -7.29 18.31 0.10
CA PRO A 266 -8.65 17.82 -0.06
C PRO A 266 -8.87 17.36 -1.50
N GLU A 267 -9.50 16.21 -1.65
CA GLU A 267 -10.04 15.75 -2.92
C GLU A 267 -11.56 15.79 -2.91
N ILE A 268 -12.10 16.48 -3.91
CA ILE A 268 -13.50 16.40 -4.32
C ILE A 268 -13.46 15.94 -5.77
N ASP A 269 -13.70 14.65 -5.99
CA ASP A 269 -13.61 14.06 -7.33
C ASP A 269 -14.71 14.63 -8.24
N MET A 270 -14.36 14.94 -9.48
CA MET A 270 -15.26 15.44 -10.52
C MET A 270 -14.63 15.29 -11.92
N PRO A 271 -15.43 15.04 -12.98
CA PRO A 271 -16.89 14.94 -12.99
C PRO A 271 -17.45 13.53 -12.74
N GLY A 272 -16.57 12.51 -12.61
CA GLY A 272 -16.91 11.15 -12.17
C GLY A 272 -17.14 11.08 -10.65
N HIS A 273 -17.38 9.86 -10.14
CA HIS A 273 -17.47 9.57 -8.70
C HIS A 273 -18.35 10.53 -7.89
N PHE A 274 -19.48 10.95 -8.48
CA PHE A 274 -20.32 12.03 -7.96
C PHE A 274 -21.75 11.58 -7.61
N LEU A 275 -22.04 10.27 -7.66
CA LEU A 275 -23.40 9.75 -7.56
C LEU A 275 -24.10 10.17 -6.27
N SER A 276 -23.38 10.16 -5.13
CA SER A 276 -23.92 10.57 -3.82
C SER A 276 -24.46 12.01 -3.80
N ALA A 277 -23.92 12.90 -4.62
CA ALA A 277 -24.45 14.26 -4.78
C ALA A 277 -25.57 14.34 -5.83
N ILE A 278 -25.44 13.61 -6.94
CA ILE A 278 -26.43 13.56 -8.03
C ILE A 278 -27.78 13.05 -7.54
N GLU A 279 -27.78 12.04 -6.66
CA GLU A 279 -29.00 11.48 -6.05
C GLU A 279 -29.78 12.49 -5.19
N ASN A 280 -29.11 13.54 -4.72
CA ASN A 280 -29.66 14.49 -3.75
C ASN A 280 -29.97 15.87 -4.33
N TYR A 281 -29.51 16.18 -5.55
CA TYR A 281 -29.74 17.46 -6.23
C TYR A 281 -30.12 17.28 -7.69
N GLU A 282 -31.33 17.74 -8.03
CA GLU A 282 -31.84 17.66 -9.40
C GLU A 282 -31.02 18.50 -10.40
N GLY A 283 -30.90 18.00 -11.63
CA GLY A 283 -30.27 18.71 -12.73
C GLY A 283 -28.74 18.69 -12.76
N LEU A 284 -28.11 17.86 -11.92
CA LEU A 284 -26.67 17.63 -11.95
C LEU A 284 -26.23 16.62 -13.03
N SER A 285 -27.07 15.63 -13.36
CA SER A 285 -26.85 14.64 -14.43
C SER A 285 -27.43 15.09 -15.77
N CYS A 286 -27.06 14.40 -16.87
CA CYS A 286 -27.60 14.68 -18.21
C CYS A 286 -29.11 14.39 -18.26
N PHE A 287 -29.50 13.22 -17.74
CA PHE A 287 -30.85 12.67 -17.76
C PHE A 287 -31.34 12.32 -16.35
N PRO A 288 -32.66 12.18 -16.12
CA PRO A 288 -33.21 11.80 -14.82
C PRO A 288 -32.82 10.38 -14.38
N THR A 289 -32.58 9.46 -15.32
CA THR A 289 -32.10 8.11 -15.02
C THR A 289 -30.62 8.18 -14.64
N ILE A 290 -30.32 7.80 -13.40
CA ILE A 290 -28.99 7.82 -12.81
C ILE A 290 -28.67 6.46 -12.21
N GLY A 291 -27.38 6.17 -11.99
CA GLY A 291 -26.91 4.98 -11.32
C GLY A 291 -25.67 4.37 -11.99
N TRP A 292 -25.41 3.10 -11.70
CA TRP A 292 -24.29 2.34 -12.21
C TRP A 292 -24.48 1.98 -13.70
N GLY A 293 -23.45 2.25 -14.50
CA GLY A 293 -23.26 1.64 -15.82
C GLY A 293 -22.58 0.27 -15.69
N GLN A 294 -21.87 -0.15 -16.74
CA GLN A 294 -21.13 -1.42 -16.69
C GLN A 294 -19.97 -1.39 -15.69
N TYR A 295 -19.27 -0.27 -15.58
CA TYR A 295 -18.10 -0.11 -14.70
C TYR A 295 -18.20 1.11 -13.78
N PHE A 296 -18.76 2.21 -14.29
CA PHE A 296 -18.76 3.49 -13.59
C PHE A 296 -20.17 4.09 -13.51
N THR A 297 -20.38 4.96 -12.53
CA THR A 297 -21.67 5.61 -12.27
C THR A 297 -21.97 6.72 -13.29
N THR A 298 -23.18 7.27 -13.18
CA THR A 298 -23.57 8.45 -13.95
C THR A 298 -22.76 9.66 -13.47
N PRO A 299 -22.03 10.36 -14.36
CA PRO A 299 -21.24 11.52 -13.99
C PRO A 299 -22.07 12.80 -13.99
N LEU A 300 -21.45 13.88 -13.52
CA LEU A 300 -21.95 15.24 -13.72
C LEU A 300 -22.16 15.57 -15.21
N CYS A 301 -23.08 16.49 -15.50
CA CYS A 301 -23.36 16.99 -16.84
C CYS A 301 -22.56 18.27 -17.12
N PRO A 302 -21.40 18.21 -17.79
CA PRO A 302 -20.58 19.40 -18.10
C PRO A 302 -21.27 20.37 -19.08
N GLY A 303 -22.32 19.92 -19.78
CA GLY A 303 -23.12 20.77 -20.65
C GLY A 303 -23.88 21.88 -19.88
N LYS A 304 -24.30 21.60 -18.65
CA LYS A 304 -25.20 22.47 -17.87
C LYS A 304 -24.43 23.52 -17.07
N GLN A 305 -24.80 24.80 -17.21
CA GLN A 305 -24.19 25.88 -16.43
C GLN A 305 -24.37 25.69 -14.91
N LYS A 306 -25.55 25.18 -14.50
CA LYS A 306 -25.85 24.85 -13.10
C LYS A 306 -24.80 23.92 -12.47
N VAL A 307 -24.27 22.97 -13.23
CA VAL A 307 -23.23 22.03 -12.75
C VAL A 307 -21.93 22.75 -12.47
N LEU A 308 -21.50 23.64 -13.37
CA LEU A 308 -20.29 24.44 -13.14
C LEU A 308 -20.44 25.34 -11.91
N ASP A 309 -21.59 25.97 -11.74
CA ASP A 309 -21.86 26.86 -10.61
C ASP A 309 -21.88 26.05 -9.30
N PHE A 310 -22.51 24.87 -9.30
CA PHE A 310 -22.54 23.94 -8.18
C PHE A 310 -21.13 23.52 -7.73
N CYS A 311 -20.28 23.08 -8.67
CA CYS A 311 -18.89 22.71 -8.37
C CYS A 311 -18.07 23.90 -7.84
N LYS A 312 -18.23 25.10 -8.43
CA LYS A 312 -17.53 26.32 -7.97
C LYS A 312 -17.96 26.76 -6.58
N ASP A 313 -19.23 26.61 -6.25
CA ASP A 313 -19.76 26.89 -4.91
C ASP A 313 -19.15 25.95 -3.87
N ILE A 314 -19.08 24.64 -4.15
CA ILE A 314 -18.41 23.67 -3.27
C ILE A 314 -16.96 24.09 -3.04
N TRP A 315 -16.20 24.31 -4.12
CA TRP A 315 -14.80 24.72 -4.03
C TRP A 315 -14.62 26.03 -3.25
N SER A 316 -15.55 26.98 -3.40
CA SER A 316 -15.53 28.25 -2.64
C SER A 316 -15.62 28.05 -1.13
N GLU A 317 -16.33 27.02 -0.66
CA GLU A 317 -16.35 26.65 0.76
C GLU A 317 -15.10 25.85 1.14
N VAL A 318 -14.70 24.88 0.33
CA VAL A 318 -13.51 24.03 0.57
C VAL A 318 -12.24 24.88 0.70
N PHE A 319 -12.02 25.90 -0.14
CA PHE A 319 -10.84 26.77 -0.05
C PHE A 319 -10.71 27.48 1.31
N LYS A 320 -11.83 27.74 1.99
CA LYS A 320 -11.84 28.38 3.31
C LYS A 320 -11.43 27.41 4.42
N LEU A 321 -11.51 26.11 4.19
CA LEU A 321 -11.20 25.05 5.15
C LEU A 321 -9.73 24.62 5.06
N PHE A 322 -9.19 24.57 3.84
CA PHE A 322 -7.85 24.08 3.57
C PHE A 322 -6.92 25.24 3.14
N PRO A 323 -5.98 25.67 4.01
CA PRO A 323 -5.15 26.83 3.75
C PRO A 323 -3.99 26.57 2.76
N TYR A 324 -3.75 25.30 2.43
CA TYR A 324 -2.60 24.88 1.61
C TYR A 324 -2.79 25.19 0.12
N GLU A 325 -1.68 25.15 -0.62
CA GLU A 325 -1.64 25.54 -2.03
C GLU A 325 -2.41 24.58 -2.94
N TYR A 326 -2.34 23.27 -2.67
CA TYR A 326 -2.90 22.25 -3.56
C TYR A 326 -4.30 21.81 -3.16
N VAL A 327 -5.11 21.50 -4.17
CA VAL A 327 -6.40 20.78 -4.07
C VAL A 327 -6.48 19.75 -5.18
N HIS A 328 -7.15 18.62 -4.94
CA HIS A 328 -7.28 17.54 -5.92
C HIS A 328 -8.71 17.51 -6.47
N VAL A 329 -8.85 17.45 -7.80
CA VAL A 329 -10.17 17.39 -8.47
C VAL A 329 -10.54 15.99 -8.94
N GLY A 330 -9.71 14.99 -8.65
CA GLY A 330 -9.85 13.63 -9.17
C GLY A 330 -9.72 13.61 -10.68
N GLY A 331 -10.83 13.30 -11.36
CA GLY A 331 -10.94 13.33 -12.82
C GLY A 331 -10.74 11.98 -13.50
N ASP A 332 -10.77 10.90 -12.72
CA ASP A 332 -10.65 9.51 -13.14
C ASP A 332 -12.00 8.89 -13.53
N GLU A 333 -11.91 7.78 -14.27
CA GLU A 333 -13.02 6.81 -14.45
C GLU A 333 -14.38 7.39 -14.91
N VAL A 334 -14.35 8.45 -15.73
CA VAL A 334 -15.57 9.15 -16.16
C VAL A 334 -16.32 8.41 -17.27
N ARG A 335 -17.57 8.05 -16.99
CA ARG A 335 -18.50 7.43 -17.94
C ARG A 335 -19.09 8.41 -18.97
N LYS A 336 -18.66 8.33 -20.23
CA LYS A 336 -19.01 9.34 -21.25
C LYS A 336 -20.21 9.03 -22.14
N GLU A 337 -20.83 7.84 -22.08
CA GLU A 337 -21.89 7.49 -23.04
C GLU A 337 -23.09 8.44 -22.96
N THR A 338 -23.45 8.88 -21.74
CA THR A 338 -24.57 9.80 -21.56
C THR A 338 -24.32 11.19 -22.16
N TRP A 339 -23.05 11.60 -22.31
CA TRP A 339 -22.71 12.91 -22.88
C TRP A 339 -22.89 12.96 -24.40
N LYS A 340 -22.73 11.81 -25.08
CA LYS A 340 -22.96 11.67 -26.53
C LYS A 340 -24.41 11.99 -26.91
N GLU A 341 -25.34 11.58 -26.05
CA GLU A 341 -26.78 11.73 -26.28
C GLU A 341 -27.35 13.04 -25.69
N CYS A 342 -26.61 13.68 -24.78
CA CYS A 342 -27.10 14.85 -24.04
C CYS A 342 -27.07 16.13 -24.90
N PRO A 343 -28.22 16.78 -25.16
CA PRO A 343 -28.26 18.01 -25.97
C PRO A 343 -27.43 19.16 -25.38
N ASP A 344 -27.38 19.29 -24.05
CA ASP A 344 -26.58 20.33 -23.38
C ASP A 344 -25.07 20.07 -23.56
N CYS A 345 -24.63 18.81 -23.48
CA CYS A 345 -23.23 18.44 -23.70
C CYS A 345 -22.84 18.66 -25.17
N GLN A 346 -23.65 18.20 -26.11
CA GLN A 346 -23.41 18.39 -27.54
C GLN A 346 -23.41 19.88 -27.94
N LYS A 347 -24.29 20.68 -27.32
CA LYS A 347 -24.27 22.14 -27.47
C LYS A 347 -22.96 22.72 -26.96
N ARG A 348 -22.48 22.31 -25.77
CA ARG A 348 -21.21 22.79 -25.20
C ARG A 348 -20.02 22.45 -26.07
N ILE A 349 -19.97 21.23 -26.60
CA ILE A 349 -18.95 20.76 -27.55
C ILE A 349 -18.91 21.71 -28.77
N LYS A 350 -20.08 21.97 -29.38
CA LYS A 350 -20.18 22.85 -30.55
C LYS A 350 -19.76 24.29 -30.25
N GLU A 351 -20.22 24.86 -29.12
CA GLU A 351 -19.94 26.25 -28.74
C GLU A 351 -18.46 26.49 -28.40
N ASN A 352 -17.75 25.48 -27.90
CA ASN A 352 -16.35 25.58 -27.50
C ASN A 352 -15.39 24.96 -28.52
N HIS A 353 -15.90 24.55 -29.69
CA HIS A 353 -15.11 23.95 -30.77
C HIS A 353 -14.34 22.69 -30.34
N LEU A 354 -14.93 21.89 -29.46
CA LEU A 354 -14.35 20.64 -28.96
C LEU A 354 -14.61 19.50 -29.97
N LYS A 355 -13.69 18.54 -30.07
CA LYS A 355 -13.83 17.43 -31.02
C LYS A 355 -14.84 16.37 -30.58
N ASN A 356 -14.91 16.07 -29.28
CA ASN A 356 -15.69 14.96 -28.73
C ASN A 356 -15.85 15.10 -27.20
N GLU A 357 -16.40 14.06 -26.57
CA GLU A 357 -16.64 13.98 -25.13
C GLU A 357 -15.36 13.90 -24.28
N GLU A 358 -14.24 13.42 -24.83
CA GLU A 358 -12.94 13.45 -24.14
C GLU A 358 -12.46 14.88 -23.97
N GLU A 359 -12.52 15.67 -25.06
CA GLU A 359 -12.22 17.10 -24.98
C GLU A 359 -13.24 17.88 -24.13
N LEU A 360 -14.48 17.39 -23.99
CA LEU A 360 -15.47 17.95 -23.06
C LEU A 360 -15.10 17.74 -21.59
N GLN A 361 -14.56 16.57 -21.23
CA GLN A 361 -14.02 16.34 -19.89
C GLN A 361 -12.85 17.30 -19.62
N SER A 362 -11.88 17.37 -20.53
CA SER A 362 -10.74 18.29 -20.39
C SER A 362 -11.18 19.74 -20.27
N TRP A 363 -12.15 20.17 -21.10
CA TRP A 363 -12.73 21.50 -20.98
C TRP A 363 -13.31 21.76 -19.59
N PHE A 364 -14.06 20.81 -19.02
CA PHE A 364 -14.60 20.92 -17.67
C PHE A 364 -13.49 21.04 -16.61
N ILE A 365 -12.46 20.19 -16.71
CA ILE A 365 -11.29 20.24 -15.82
C ILE A 365 -10.59 21.60 -15.93
N HIS A 366 -10.40 22.15 -17.12
CA HIS A 366 -9.85 23.49 -17.31
C HIS A 366 -10.75 24.61 -16.73
N GLN A 367 -12.07 24.46 -16.76
CA GLN A 367 -12.97 25.40 -16.08
C GLN A 367 -12.77 25.38 -14.56
N MET A 368 -12.61 24.19 -13.97
CA MET A 368 -12.33 24.04 -12.54
C MET A 368 -10.94 24.57 -12.20
N GLU A 369 -9.94 24.25 -13.01
CA GLU A 369 -8.58 24.75 -12.84
C GLU A 369 -8.51 26.28 -12.87
N ALA A 370 -9.14 26.92 -13.85
CA ALA A 370 -9.18 28.37 -13.96
C ALA A 370 -9.81 29.00 -12.71
N PHE A 371 -10.86 28.37 -12.16
CA PHE A 371 -11.49 28.82 -10.93
C PHE A 371 -10.59 28.61 -9.70
N ILE A 372 -9.95 27.45 -9.57
CA ILE A 372 -8.99 27.11 -8.51
C ILE A 372 -7.82 28.10 -8.51
N ASN A 373 -7.22 28.33 -9.68
CA ASN A 373 -6.10 29.27 -9.87
C ASN A 373 -6.50 30.71 -9.54
N LYS A 374 -7.71 31.14 -9.95
CA LYS A 374 -8.24 32.48 -9.62
C LYS A 374 -8.39 32.68 -8.10
N ASN A 375 -8.56 31.61 -7.34
CA ASN A 375 -8.64 31.62 -5.88
C ASN A 375 -7.29 31.35 -5.19
N GLY A 376 -6.17 31.42 -5.92
CA GLY A 376 -4.81 31.32 -5.37
C GLY A 376 -4.41 29.91 -4.96
N LYS A 377 -5.07 28.89 -5.53
CA LYS A 377 -4.76 27.47 -5.33
C LYS A 377 -4.14 26.87 -6.59
N LYS A 378 -3.57 25.67 -6.48
CA LYS A 378 -3.07 24.85 -7.59
C LYS A 378 -3.86 23.55 -7.68
N MET A 379 -4.27 23.21 -8.88
CA MET A 379 -5.02 21.97 -9.15
C MET A 379 -4.09 20.76 -9.26
N MET A 380 -4.55 19.66 -8.68
CA MET A 380 -4.04 18.30 -8.89
C MET A 380 -5.14 17.40 -9.45
N GLY A 381 -4.77 16.37 -10.20
CA GLY A 381 -5.71 15.33 -10.66
C GLY A 381 -4.98 14.05 -11.05
N TRP A 382 -5.74 12.97 -11.15
CA TRP A 382 -5.25 11.67 -11.63
C TRP A 382 -4.81 11.75 -13.09
N ASP A 383 -3.97 10.82 -13.57
CA ASP A 383 -3.29 10.98 -14.85
C ASP A 383 -4.19 10.99 -16.09
N GLU A 384 -5.47 10.67 -15.95
CA GLU A 384 -6.55 10.92 -16.90
C GLU A 384 -6.62 12.39 -17.34
N ILE A 385 -6.29 13.36 -16.46
CA ILE A 385 -6.33 14.78 -16.83
C ILE A 385 -5.34 15.14 -17.96
N LEU A 386 -4.41 14.24 -18.29
CA LEU A 386 -3.50 14.38 -19.44
C LEU A 386 -4.23 14.30 -20.79
N GLU A 387 -5.34 13.58 -20.89
CA GLU A 387 -5.96 13.15 -22.17
C GLU A 387 -6.49 14.31 -23.03
N GLY A 388 -6.75 15.49 -22.43
CA GLY A 388 -7.07 16.70 -23.18
C GLY A 388 -6.12 17.87 -22.95
N GLY A 389 -4.89 17.59 -22.51
CA GLY A 389 -3.83 18.57 -22.32
C GLY A 389 -3.76 19.14 -20.91
N LEU A 390 -2.54 19.41 -20.43
CA LEU A 390 -2.30 20.00 -19.13
C LEU A 390 -2.08 21.50 -19.25
N SER A 391 -2.62 22.28 -18.30
CA SER A 391 -2.12 23.64 -18.12
C SER A 391 -0.73 23.60 -17.48
N LYS A 392 0.02 24.70 -17.57
CA LYS A 392 1.35 24.84 -16.95
C LYS A 392 1.34 24.74 -15.42
N THR A 393 0.18 24.86 -14.77
CA THR A 393 0.05 24.83 -13.30
C THR A 393 -0.39 23.48 -12.75
N ALA A 394 -0.91 22.59 -13.59
CA ALA A 394 -1.41 21.30 -13.17
C ALA A 394 -0.29 20.40 -12.62
N THR A 395 -0.61 19.64 -11.57
CA THR A 395 0.25 18.58 -11.04
C THR A 395 -0.49 17.26 -11.15
N VAL A 396 0.17 16.21 -11.63
CA VAL A 396 -0.46 14.92 -11.89
C VAL A 396 -0.09 13.89 -10.82
N THR A 397 -1.07 13.15 -10.35
CA THR A 397 -0.90 11.92 -9.55
C THR A 397 -1.05 10.71 -10.47
N TRP A 398 0.05 10.01 -10.74
CA TRP A 398 0.04 8.91 -11.70
C TRP A 398 -0.20 7.57 -11.03
N TRP A 399 -1.28 6.88 -11.44
CA TRP A 399 -1.71 5.61 -10.86
C TRP A 399 -1.83 4.46 -11.87
N ARG A 400 -2.17 4.76 -13.13
CA ARG A 400 -2.43 3.74 -14.16
C ARG A 400 -1.16 3.04 -14.64
N THR A 401 -0.84 1.90 -14.05
CA THR A 401 0.34 1.08 -14.41
C THR A 401 0.31 0.60 -15.86
N TRP A 402 -0.87 0.49 -16.48
CA TRP A 402 -1.05 0.15 -17.89
C TRP A 402 -0.83 1.34 -18.86
N VAL A 403 -0.62 2.55 -18.34
CA VAL A 403 -0.21 3.75 -19.11
C VAL A 403 1.18 4.22 -18.65
N PRO A 404 2.25 3.41 -18.82
CA PRO A 404 3.56 3.66 -18.22
C PRO A 404 4.28 4.90 -18.77
N ASP A 405 3.88 5.40 -19.94
CA ASP A 405 4.49 6.58 -20.56
C ASP A 405 3.94 7.91 -20.02
N ALA A 406 2.82 7.91 -19.29
CA ALA A 406 2.17 9.14 -18.82
C ALA A 406 3.10 10.03 -17.98
N PRO A 407 3.89 9.53 -17.00
CA PRO A 407 4.82 10.37 -16.25
C PRO A 407 5.86 11.06 -17.13
N SER A 408 6.37 10.37 -18.15
CA SER A 408 7.34 10.94 -19.10
C SER A 408 6.70 12.03 -19.96
N GLN A 409 5.43 11.87 -20.35
CA GLN A 409 4.67 12.88 -21.10
C GLN A 409 4.38 14.12 -20.24
N VAL A 410 3.90 13.93 -19.00
CA VAL A 410 3.64 15.01 -18.03
C VAL A 410 4.91 15.84 -17.80
N THR A 411 6.01 15.18 -17.48
CA THR A 411 7.28 15.86 -17.19
C THR A 411 7.91 16.50 -18.42
N ALA A 412 7.68 15.97 -19.64
CA ALA A 412 8.11 16.60 -20.89
C ALA A 412 7.36 17.91 -21.18
N GLN A 413 6.12 18.05 -20.69
CA GLN A 413 5.35 19.30 -20.75
C GLN A 413 5.78 20.33 -19.68
N GLY A 414 6.67 19.93 -18.75
CA GLY A 414 7.15 20.77 -17.64
C GLY A 414 6.23 20.74 -16.41
N ASN A 415 5.28 19.82 -16.35
CA ASN A 415 4.37 19.63 -15.24
C ASN A 415 4.97 18.69 -14.20
N ASN A 416 4.63 18.92 -12.92
CA ASN A 416 5.06 18.05 -11.84
C ASN A 416 4.23 16.76 -11.80
N VAL A 417 4.87 15.66 -11.42
CA VAL A 417 4.24 14.35 -11.24
C VAL A 417 4.57 13.77 -9.87
N ILE A 418 3.58 13.11 -9.27
CA ILE A 418 3.70 12.29 -8.07
C ILE A 418 3.40 10.85 -8.46
N PHE A 419 4.26 9.91 -8.08
CA PHE A 419 4.06 8.49 -8.35
C PHE A 419 3.23 7.84 -7.25
N CYS A 420 2.14 7.19 -7.64
CA CYS A 420 1.29 6.35 -6.80
C CYS A 420 0.69 5.20 -7.62
N PRO A 421 1.51 4.40 -8.34
CA PRO A 421 1.03 3.33 -9.21
C PRO A 421 0.14 2.33 -8.47
N GLY A 422 -0.87 1.81 -9.18
CA GLY A 422 -1.75 0.73 -8.73
C GLY A 422 -1.01 -0.45 -8.10
N SER A 423 0.19 -0.78 -8.60
CA SER A 423 1.14 -1.63 -7.89
C SER A 423 2.55 -1.04 -7.99
N PRO A 424 3.33 -0.97 -6.89
CA PRO A 424 3.05 -1.55 -5.57
C PRO A 424 2.47 -0.54 -4.55
N MET A 425 1.98 0.65 -4.96
CA MET A 425 1.64 1.74 -4.05
C MET A 425 0.16 1.82 -3.64
N TYR A 426 -0.71 0.93 -4.12
CA TYR A 426 -2.05 0.78 -3.54
C TYR A 426 -1.98 -0.14 -2.33
N LEU A 427 -1.91 0.50 -1.16
CA LEU A 427 -1.85 -0.20 0.14
C LEU A 427 -3.17 -0.91 0.47
N SER A 428 -4.25 -0.60 -0.24
CA SER A 428 -5.53 -1.29 -0.09
C SER A 428 -5.50 -2.74 -0.57
N GLN A 429 -4.60 -3.08 -1.50
CA GLN A 429 -4.44 -4.44 -2.03
C GLN A 429 -3.85 -5.39 -0.98
N ALA A 430 -4.07 -6.69 -1.19
CA ALA A 430 -3.44 -7.74 -0.39
C ALA A 430 -1.91 -7.61 -0.43
N GLU A 431 -1.27 -7.86 0.72
CA GLU A 431 0.18 -7.76 0.85
C GLU A 431 0.82 -9.13 0.57
N GLU A 432 1.66 -9.16 -0.44
CA GLU A 432 2.48 -10.32 -0.81
C GLU A 432 3.87 -10.23 -0.15
N LYS A 433 4.58 -11.36 -0.09
CA LYS A 433 5.96 -11.41 0.49
C LYS A 433 6.91 -10.40 -0.14
N THR A 434 6.70 -10.06 -1.42
CA THR A 434 7.54 -9.13 -2.16
C THR A 434 7.10 -7.66 -2.04
N SER A 435 5.90 -7.36 -1.54
CA SER A 435 5.32 -6.01 -1.60
C SER A 435 6.20 -4.94 -0.94
N MET A 436 6.77 -5.21 0.24
CA MET A 436 7.69 -4.27 0.90
C MET A 436 8.93 -3.98 0.05
N ARG A 437 9.57 -5.01 -0.52
CA ARG A 437 10.75 -4.84 -1.39
C ARG A 437 10.39 -4.08 -2.66
N SER A 438 9.25 -4.40 -3.27
CA SER A 438 8.77 -3.72 -4.47
C SER A 438 8.55 -2.22 -4.24
N ILE A 439 7.97 -1.83 -3.10
CA ILE A 439 7.87 -0.42 -2.71
C ILE A 439 9.26 0.16 -2.46
N TYR A 440 10.07 -0.52 -1.64
CA TYR A 440 11.39 -0.04 -1.25
C TYR A 440 12.25 0.26 -2.47
N GLU A 441 12.29 -0.62 -3.47
CA GLU A 441 13.17 -0.51 -4.65
C GLU A 441 12.57 0.22 -5.85
N TYR A 442 11.37 0.81 -5.70
CA TYR A 442 10.60 1.36 -6.81
C TYR A 442 11.31 2.50 -7.57
N ASP A 443 12.31 3.17 -6.97
CA ASP A 443 13.05 4.23 -7.65
C ASP A 443 13.85 3.77 -8.87
N LYS A 444 14.16 2.46 -8.97
CA LYS A 444 14.78 1.85 -10.15
C LYS A 444 13.86 1.92 -11.37
N GLU A 445 12.56 1.65 -11.19
CA GLU A 445 11.57 1.71 -12.26
C GLU A 445 11.04 3.13 -12.48
N MET A 446 10.74 3.86 -11.40
CA MET A 446 10.16 5.22 -11.43
C MET A 446 10.91 6.21 -12.33
N LEU A 447 12.25 6.12 -12.38
CA LEU A 447 13.11 7.09 -13.07
C LEU A 447 13.68 6.57 -14.40
N LYS A 448 13.23 5.38 -14.83
CA LYS A 448 13.69 4.71 -16.04
C LYS A 448 13.28 5.51 -17.28
N GLY A 449 14.21 5.66 -18.23
CA GLY A 449 13.95 6.37 -19.49
C GLY A 449 13.86 7.91 -19.40
N MET A 450 13.83 8.50 -18.19
CA MET A 450 13.74 9.96 -18.02
C MET A 450 15.10 10.65 -18.12
N ASN A 451 15.13 11.82 -18.76
CA ASN A 451 16.31 12.70 -18.75
C ASN A 451 16.40 13.55 -17.46
N ALA A 452 17.52 14.26 -17.26
CA ALA A 452 17.75 15.04 -16.05
C ALA A 452 16.72 16.16 -15.79
N LYS A 453 16.16 16.77 -16.85
CA LYS A 453 15.11 17.81 -16.70
C LYS A 453 13.78 17.19 -16.28
N GLN A 454 13.38 16.08 -16.90
CA GLN A 454 12.17 15.36 -16.53
C GLN A 454 12.21 14.89 -15.06
N LYS A 455 13.36 14.38 -14.61
CA LYS A 455 13.56 13.94 -13.22
C LYS A 455 13.33 15.06 -12.19
N GLN A 456 13.54 16.33 -12.54
CA GLN A 456 13.29 17.47 -11.63
C GLN A 456 11.79 17.73 -11.39
N HIS A 457 10.94 17.25 -12.29
CA HIS A 457 9.49 17.35 -12.18
C HIS A 457 8.86 16.16 -11.43
N VAL A 458 9.64 15.14 -11.07
CA VAL A 458 9.21 14.08 -10.16
C VAL A 458 9.35 14.60 -8.73
N ILE A 459 8.25 15.07 -8.14
CA ILE A 459 8.29 15.79 -6.86
C ILE A 459 8.14 14.86 -5.63
N GLY A 460 7.71 13.61 -5.84
CA GLY A 460 7.74 12.56 -4.83
C GLY A 460 6.79 11.40 -5.09
N VAL A 461 6.46 10.68 -4.02
CA VAL A 461 5.70 9.41 -4.03
C VAL A 461 4.55 9.44 -3.02
N GLN A 462 3.55 8.59 -3.24
CA GLN A 462 2.38 8.47 -2.37
C GLN A 462 1.85 7.04 -2.33
N GLY A 463 1.51 6.56 -1.15
CA GLY A 463 0.74 5.32 -0.96
C GLY A 463 -0.75 5.62 -0.88
N ASN A 464 -1.59 4.86 -1.60
CA ASN A 464 -3.03 5.06 -1.65
C ASN A 464 -3.77 3.98 -0.84
N MET A 465 -4.68 4.41 0.03
CA MET A 465 -5.61 3.54 0.77
C MET A 465 -7.05 3.77 0.30
N TRP A 466 -7.49 3.01 -0.69
CA TRP A 466 -8.91 2.88 -1.06
C TRP A 466 -9.62 1.94 -0.10
N CYS A 467 -10.85 2.27 0.30
CA CYS A 467 -11.45 1.64 1.47
C CYS A 467 -12.69 0.79 1.15
N GLU A 468 -12.82 0.19 -0.03
CA GLU A 468 -13.94 -0.70 -0.37
C GLU A 468 -14.05 -1.90 0.58
N TYR A 469 -12.90 -2.48 0.98
CA TYR A 469 -12.83 -3.65 1.86
C TYR A 469 -12.11 -3.37 3.20
N ILE A 470 -12.14 -2.11 3.63
CA ILE A 470 -11.36 -1.62 4.79
C ILE A 470 -12.29 -0.77 5.68
N PRO A 471 -13.20 -1.38 6.45
CA PRO A 471 -14.26 -0.65 7.14
C PRO A 471 -13.86 -0.06 8.49
N THR A 472 -12.70 -0.43 9.04
CA THR A 472 -12.27 -0.07 10.40
C THR A 472 -10.87 0.55 10.41
N ARG A 473 -10.58 1.38 11.41
CA ARG A 473 -9.23 1.90 11.66
C ARG A 473 -8.22 0.77 11.85
N GLU A 474 -8.61 -0.32 12.51
CA GLU A 474 -7.76 -1.50 12.67
C GLU A 474 -7.36 -2.09 11.33
N ARG A 475 -8.29 -2.17 10.37
CA ARG A 475 -8.02 -2.69 9.02
C ARG A 475 -7.18 -1.71 8.20
N VAL A 476 -7.40 -0.39 8.31
CA VAL A 476 -6.53 0.62 7.66
C VAL A 476 -5.09 0.43 8.11
N LEU A 477 -4.86 0.42 9.42
CA LEU A 477 -3.51 0.33 9.97
C LEU A 477 -2.84 -1.02 9.74
N PHE A 478 -3.64 -2.10 9.72
CA PHE A 478 -3.18 -3.42 9.29
C PHE A 478 -2.68 -3.42 7.84
N GLN A 479 -3.38 -2.76 6.92
CA GLN A 479 -2.95 -2.63 5.52
C GLN A 479 -1.79 -1.63 5.35
N TYR A 480 -1.73 -0.62 6.21
CA TYR A 480 -0.74 0.45 6.18
C TYR A 480 0.64 -0.03 6.63
N PHE A 481 0.72 -0.72 7.78
CA PHE A 481 1.96 -1.25 8.32
C PHE A 481 2.12 -2.73 7.99
N PRO A 482 3.30 -3.17 7.50
CA PRO A 482 4.57 -2.45 7.49
C PRO A 482 4.92 -1.73 6.19
N ARG A 483 4.13 -1.88 5.11
CA ARG A 483 4.45 -1.32 3.78
C ARG A 483 4.76 0.17 3.76
N ILE A 484 4.11 0.96 4.61
CA ILE A 484 4.41 2.39 4.71
C ILE A 484 5.85 2.68 5.16
N LEU A 485 6.49 1.78 5.90
CA LEU A 485 7.88 1.95 6.33
C LEU A 485 8.82 1.94 5.12
N ALA A 486 8.53 1.06 4.15
CA ALA A 486 9.25 1.02 2.88
C ALA A 486 8.96 2.26 2.02
N LEU A 487 7.70 2.73 1.98
CA LEU A 487 7.34 3.98 1.28
C LEU A 487 8.05 5.19 1.90
N SER A 488 8.08 5.28 3.22
CA SER A 488 8.78 6.32 3.98
C SER A 488 10.27 6.33 3.65
N GLU A 489 10.91 5.16 3.60
CA GLU A 489 12.31 5.06 3.20
C GLU A 489 12.52 5.50 1.73
N LEU A 490 11.70 5.02 0.80
CA LEU A 490 11.73 5.42 -0.60
C LEU A 490 11.62 6.95 -0.76
N ALA A 491 10.73 7.57 0.03
CA ALA A 491 10.41 8.98 -0.05
C ALA A 491 11.48 9.89 0.60
N TRP A 492 12.27 9.35 1.54
CA TRP A 492 13.21 10.11 2.37
C TRP A 492 14.67 9.84 2.03
N THR A 493 15.07 8.57 1.99
CA THR A 493 16.47 8.13 1.90
C THR A 493 17.00 8.27 0.48
N LYS A 494 18.26 8.72 0.36
CA LYS A 494 18.94 8.85 -0.93
C LYS A 494 19.21 7.47 -1.56
N PRO A 495 19.11 7.29 -2.89
CA PRO A 495 19.35 6.01 -3.56
C PRO A 495 20.62 5.30 -3.12
N GLU A 496 21.72 6.05 -3.02
CA GLU A 496 23.05 5.53 -2.71
C GLU A 496 23.21 5.03 -1.27
N LEU A 497 22.23 5.29 -0.39
CA LEU A 497 22.21 4.84 1.00
C LEU A 497 21.20 3.70 1.23
N LYS A 498 20.48 3.27 0.19
CA LYS A 498 19.45 2.25 0.32
C LYS A 498 20.05 0.85 0.23
N ASP A 499 19.69 0.02 1.21
CA ASP A 499 19.95 -1.41 1.28
C ASP A 499 18.71 -2.08 1.87
N TYR A 500 18.06 -2.95 1.09
CA TYR A 500 16.83 -3.60 1.52
C TYR A 500 17.05 -4.59 2.67
N GLU A 501 18.17 -5.31 2.68
CA GLU A 501 18.44 -6.29 3.76
C GLU A 501 18.69 -5.57 5.07
N GLU A 502 19.42 -4.44 5.02
CA GLU A 502 19.64 -3.60 6.19
C GLU A 502 18.31 -2.97 6.65
N PHE A 503 17.46 -2.47 5.75
CA PHE A 503 16.09 -2.02 6.08
C PHE A 503 15.25 -3.11 6.74
N TYR A 504 15.22 -4.31 6.16
CA TYR A 504 14.45 -5.44 6.67
C TYR A 504 14.93 -5.84 8.07
N SER A 505 16.25 -5.78 8.33
CA SER A 505 16.83 -6.06 9.64
C SER A 505 16.38 -5.10 10.76
N ARG A 506 15.92 -3.89 10.41
CA ARG A 506 15.37 -2.91 11.37
C ARG A 506 13.92 -3.19 11.76
N LEU A 507 13.17 -3.95 10.96
CA LEU A 507 11.74 -4.17 11.16
C LEU A 507 11.37 -4.79 12.51
N PRO A 508 12.09 -5.79 13.06
CA PRO A 508 11.77 -6.34 14.39
C PRO A 508 11.72 -5.27 15.50
N LYS A 509 12.60 -4.26 15.43
CA LYS A 509 12.58 -3.13 16.37
C LYS A 509 11.45 -2.15 16.09
N GLN A 510 11.06 -1.98 14.82
CA GLN A 510 9.87 -1.21 14.46
C GLN A 510 8.58 -1.89 14.97
N PHE A 511 8.45 -3.22 14.83
CA PHE A 511 7.32 -3.98 15.36
C PHE A 511 7.19 -3.84 16.88
N ALA A 512 8.31 -3.92 17.61
CA ALA A 512 8.31 -3.67 19.04
C ALA A 512 7.80 -2.25 19.40
N MET A 513 8.10 -1.23 18.60
CA MET A 513 7.53 0.11 18.79
C MET A 513 6.04 0.17 18.47
N LEU A 514 5.59 -0.43 17.37
CA LEU A 514 4.18 -0.47 17.00
C LEU A 514 3.33 -1.18 18.06
N HIS A 515 3.83 -2.28 18.64
CA HIS A 515 3.21 -2.94 19.79
C HIS A 515 3.08 -2.03 21.01
N LYS A 516 4.13 -1.27 21.36
CA LYS A 516 4.08 -0.28 22.46
C LYS A 516 3.05 0.83 22.21
N LEU A 517 2.83 1.17 20.95
CA LEU A 517 1.84 2.15 20.52
C LEU A 517 0.43 1.59 20.36
N ASN A 518 0.25 0.26 20.53
CA ASN A 518 -1.00 -0.44 20.21
C ASN A 518 -1.50 -0.17 18.77
N VAL A 519 -0.55 -0.10 17.83
CA VAL A 519 -0.82 0.03 16.40
C VAL A 519 -0.95 -1.38 15.83
N PRO A 520 -2.13 -1.75 15.29
CA PRO A 520 -2.27 -3.00 14.57
C PRO A 520 -1.47 -2.92 13.27
N PHE A 521 -0.75 -3.98 12.94
CA PHE A 521 -0.01 -4.10 11.71
C PHE A 521 -0.11 -5.53 11.18
N ARG A 522 0.09 -5.69 9.88
CA ARG A 522 0.22 -7.02 9.29
C ARG A 522 1.58 -7.60 9.64
N THR A 523 1.61 -8.66 10.43
CA THR A 523 2.83 -9.45 10.58
C THR A 523 3.18 -10.03 9.22
N PRO A 524 4.43 -9.90 8.72
CA PRO A 524 4.85 -10.59 7.49
C PRO A 524 4.51 -12.08 7.57
N SER A 525 4.11 -12.65 6.44
CA SER A 525 3.72 -14.05 6.33
C SER A 525 4.79 -14.96 6.93
N LEU A 526 4.37 -16.06 7.57
CA LEU A 526 5.32 -17.03 8.10
C LEU A 526 6.14 -17.64 6.95
N ASP A 527 7.42 -17.87 7.25
CA ASP A 527 8.33 -18.57 6.34
C ASP A 527 8.53 -20.02 6.79
N GLY A 528 9.01 -20.87 5.87
CA GLY A 528 9.38 -22.27 6.17
C GLY A 528 8.33 -23.32 5.77
N VAL A 529 7.16 -22.90 5.29
CA VAL A 529 6.12 -23.80 4.76
C VAL A 529 5.52 -23.26 3.47
N TYR A 530 5.04 -24.18 2.64
CA TYR A 530 4.26 -23.94 1.42
C TYR A 530 2.78 -24.25 1.66
N HIS A 531 1.91 -23.99 0.69
CA HIS A 531 0.51 -24.41 0.79
C HIS A 531 0.40 -25.93 0.81
N VAL A 532 1.15 -26.62 -0.06
CA VAL A 532 1.35 -28.07 -0.01
C VAL A 532 2.82 -28.39 0.19
N ASN A 533 3.12 -29.17 1.22
CA ASN A 533 4.44 -29.66 1.62
C ASN A 533 4.41 -31.19 1.47
N ALA A 534 4.98 -31.71 0.39
CA ALA A 534 4.95 -33.13 0.10
C ALA A 534 6.08 -33.85 0.83
N PHE A 535 5.80 -35.05 1.34
CA PHE A 535 6.81 -35.91 1.92
C PHE A 535 6.50 -37.39 1.64
N THR A 536 7.53 -38.24 1.60
CA THR A 536 7.38 -39.67 1.27
C THR A 536 7.33 -40.55 2.52
N THR A 537 8.17 -40.27 3.51
CA THR A 537 8.26 -41.03 4.76
C THR A 537 7.89 -40.20 5.98
N GLU A 538 8.64 -39.13 6.22
CA GLU A 538 8.41 -38.15 7.29
C GLU A 538 8.53 -36.73 6.72
N GLY A 539 7.74 -35.81 7.25
CA GLY A 539 7.78 -34.37 7.01
C GLY A 539 8.06 -33.62 8.32
N THR A 540 8.40 -32.33 8.20
CA THR A 540 8.58 -31.47 9.38
C THR A 540 8.00 -30.09 9.09
N MET A 541 6.98 -29.71 9.86
CA MET A 541 6.46 -28.34 9.87
C MET A 541 7.36 -27.48 10.75
N ALA A 542 8.11 -26.59 10.11
CA ALA A 542 8.95 -25.61 10.78
C ALA A 542 8.65 -24.23 10.20
N VAL A 543 8.18 -23.31 11.05
CA VAL A 543 7.89 -21.93 10.65
C VAL A 543 8.72 -20.92 11.42
N SER A 544 8.99 -19.79 10.78
CA SER A 544 9.56 -18.59 11.41
C SER A 544 8.67 -17.38 11.21
N CYS A 545 8.66 -16.50 12.20
CA CYS A 545 7.90 -15.25 12.19
C CYS A 545 8.86 -14.06 12.23
N ALA A 546 8.64 -13.07 11.37
CA ALA A 546 9.44 -11.84 11.34
C ALA A 546 9.21 -10.93 12.57
N ASP A 547 8.05 -11.07 13.24
CA ASP A 547 7.79 -10.40 14.51
C ASP A 547 8.22 -11.31 15.68
N PRO A 548 9.33 -11.01 16.37
CA PRO A 548 9.82 -11.84 17.46
C PRO A 548 8.94 -11.80 18.71
N LEU A 549 7.99 -10.86 18.79
CA LEU A 549 7.06 -10.74 19.92
C LEU A 549 5.72 -11.43 19.64
N ALA A 550 5.43 -11.82 18.40
CA ALA A 550 4.25 -12.59 18.08
C ALA A 550 4.39 -14.05 18.54
N THR A 551 3.28 -14.65 18.95
CA THR A 551 3.19 -16.10 19.16
C THR A 551 2.52 -16.76 17.97
N VAL A 552 2.96 -17.96 17.60
CA VAL A 552 2.33 -18.76 16.53
C VAL A 552 1.53 -19.88 17.17
N ARG A 553 0.27 -20.01 16.77
CA ARG A 553 -0.64 -21.07 17.20
C ARG A 553 -1.10 -21.86 15.99
N TYR A 554 -1.40 -23.14 16.18
CA TYR A 554 -1.92 -23.98 15.10
C TYR A 554 -3.00 -24.96 15.57
N THR A 555 -3.73 -25.48 14.59
CA THR A 555 -4.72 -26.55 14.69
C THR A 555 -4.51 -27.55 13.57
N THR A 556 -5.02 -28.76 13.75
CA THR A 556 -4.95 -29.85 12.75
C THR A 556 -6.29 -30.53 12.49
N ASP A 557 -7.38 -29.91 12.95
CA ASP A 557 -8.75 -30.42 12.94
C ASP A 557 -9.69 -29.50 12.16
N ASP A 558 -9.13 -28.69 11.25
CA ASP A 558 -9.80 -27.64 10.46
C ASP A 558 -10.44 -26.50 11.27
N SER A 559 -10.35 -26.51 12.60
CA SER A 559 -10.80 -25.38 13.43
C SER A 559 -9.86 -24.18 13.27
N PHE A 560 -10.39 -22.96 13.39
CA PHE A 560 -9.55 -21.77 13.33
C PHE A 560 -8.68 -21.62 14.57
N PRO A 561 -7.36 -21.40 14.43
CA PRO A 561 -6.49 -21.17 15.57
C PRO A 561 -6.95 -19.94 16.35
N ASN A 562 -7.06 -20.11 17.66
CA ASN A 562 -7.34 -19.06 18.63
C ASN A 562 -6.27 -19.08 19.73
N LYS A 563 -6.38 -18.17 20.70
CA LYS A 563 -5.41 -18.03 21.80
C LYS A 563 -5.19 -19.30 22.64
N ASN A 564 -6.14 -20.24 22.63
CA ASN A 564 -6.08 -21.50 23.36
C ASN A 564 -5.62 -22.69 22.49
N SER A 565 -5.49 -22.51 21.18
CA SER A 565 -4.98 -23.54 20.26
C SER A 565 -3.52 -23.90 20.58
N GLN A 566 -3.03 -24.99 19.99
CA GLN A 566 -1.70 -25.50 20.28
C GLN A 566 -0.63 -24.45 19.98
N LEU A 567 0.28 -24.21 20.93
CA LEU A 567 1.40 -23.29 20.76
C LEU A 567 2.50 -23.96 19.94
N TYR A 568 2.98 -23.25 18.91
CA TYR A 568 4.18 -23.65 18.18
C TYR A 568 5.43 -23.25 18.98
N ASN A 569 6.14 -24.25 19.50
CA ASN A 569 7.37 -24.08 20.29
C ASN A 569 8.64 -24.59 19.57
N GLY A 570 8.53 -24.92 18.28
CA GLY A 570 9.60 -25.51 17.48
C GLY A 570 9.07 -26.53 16.47
N PRO A 571 9.96 -27.12 15.67
CA PRO A 571 9.59 -28.02 14.57
C PRO A 571 8.67 -29.16 15.02
N VAL A 572 7.62 -29.42 14.23
CA VAL A 572 6.64 -30.50 14.45
C VAL A 572 6.85 -31.56 13.39
N LYS A 573 7.16 -32.79 13.80
CA LYS A 573 7.28 -33.94 12.88
C LYS A 573 5.91 -34.48 12.51
N VAL A 574 5.78 -34.92 11.26
CA VAL A 574 4.59 -35.61 10.75
C VAL A 574 5.02 -36.84 9.96
N ASP A 575 4.32 -37.95 10.14
CA ASP A 575 4.53 -39.21 9.42
C ASP A 575 3.28 -39.68 8.67
N GLU A 576 2.17 -38.96 8.81
CA GLU A 576 0.92 -39.08 8.07
C GLU A 576 0.44 -37.73 7.53
N THR A 577 -0.46 -37.77 6.54
CA THR A 577 -1.04 -36.55 5.98
C THR A 577 -1.69 -35.72 7.08
N THR A 578 -1.22 -34.48 7.25
CA THR A 578 -1.66 -33.57 8.30
C THR A 578 -1.93 -32.20 7.71
N HIS A 579 -3.12 -31.66 7.97
CA HIS A 579 -3.52 -30.33 7.54
C HIS A 579 -3.27 -29.33 8.67
N PHE A 580 -2.41 -28.34 8.49
CA PHE A 580 -2.19 -27.30 9.49
C PHE A 580 -2.90 -26.01 9.11
N ILE A 581 -3.60 -25.42 10.08
CA ILE A 581 -3.94 -23.99 10.04
C ILE A 581 -3.09 -23.31 11.10
N LEU A 582 -2.29 -22.32 10.70
CA LEU A 582 -1.45 -21.52 11.58
C LEU A 582 -1.97 -20.10 11.67
N ARG A 583 -1.76 -19.44 12.81
CA ARG A 583 -2.10 -18.02 12.99
C ARG A 583 -1.14 -17.36 13.97
N THR A 584 -0.72 -16.14 13.65
CA THR A 584 0.05 -15.31 14.58
C THR A 584 -0.88 -14.59 15.55
N PHE A 585 -0.39 -14.35 16.77
CA PHE A 585 -1.05 -13.52 17.78
C PHE A 585 -0.04 -12.52 18.32
N ALA A 586 -0.36 -11.24 18.18
CA ALA A 586 0.39 -10.14 18.77
C ALA A 586 0.34 -10.22 20.32
N PRO A 587 1.27 -9.54 21.04
CA PRO A 587 1.29 -9.53 22.50
C PRO A 587 -0.01 -9.08 23.16
N ASN A 588 -0.78 -8.19 22.51
CA ASN A 588 -2.09 -7.74 22.99
C ASN A 588 -3.24 -8.74 22.68
N GLY A 589 -2.93 -9.89 22.08
CA GLY A 589 -3.88 -10.93 21.71
C GLY A 589 -4.54 -10.74 20.34
N GLN A 590 -4.21 -9.66 19.61
CA GLN A 590 -4.74 -9.46 18.26
C GLN A 590 -4.24 -10.55 17.33
N ALA A 591 -5.16 -11.15 16.59
CA ALA A 591 -4.87 -12.23 15.68
C ALA A 591 -4.43 -11.70 14.31
N GLY A 592 -3.43 -12.33 13.71
CA GLY A 592 -2.99 -12.09 12.33
C GLY A 592 -3.79 -12.88 11.31
N GLU A 593 -3.28 -12.91 10.08
CA GLU A 593 -3.83 -13.74 9.01
C GLU A 593 -3.60 -15.23 9.29
N MET A 594 -4.56 -16.05 8.87
CA MET A 594 -4.40 -17.51 8.89
C MET A 594 -3.55 -17.95 7.70
N LEU A 595 -2.68 -18.92 7.94
CA LEU A 595 -1.89 -19.61 6.93
C LEU A 595 -2.29 -21.07 6.93
N LYS A 596 -2.65 -21.61 5.77
CA LYS A 596 -2.85 -23.04 5.59
C LYS A 596 -1.59 -23.68 5.05
N ALA A 597 -1.20 -24.81 5.62
CA ALA A 597 -0.07 -25.60 5.18
C ALA A 597 -0.42 -27.08 5.29
N ASP A 598 -0.63 -27.71 4.13
CA ASP A 598 -0.94 -29.13 4.03
C ASP A 598 0.35 -29.92 3.94
N PHE A 599 0.58 -30.81 4.89
CA PHE A 599 1.67 -31.78 4.84
C PHE A 599 1.11 -33.08 4.29
N LEU A 600 1.37 -33.36 3.02
CA LEU A 600 0.79 -34.51 2.33
C LEU A 600 1.80 -35.65 2.22
N LYS A 601 1.45 -36.81 2.77
CA LYS A 601 2.22 -38.03 2.53
C LYS A 601 1.92 -38.55 1.13
N GLN A 602 2.94 -38.60 0.28
CA GLN A 602 2.80 -38.96 -1.14
C GLN A 602 3.73 -40.11 -1.51
N GLY A 603 3.26 -40.98 -2.39
CA GLY A 603 4.15 -41.82 -3.19
C GLY A 603 4.77 -41.01 -4.34
N LEU A 604 5.92 -41.44 -4.85
CA LEU A 604 6.50 -40.85 -6.06
C LEU A 604 5.58 -41.14 -7.25
N LEU A 605 5.14 -40.11 -7.98
CA LEU A 605 4.41 -40.32 -9.23
C LEU A 605 5.32 -40.99 -10.26
N GLU A 606 4.78 -41.99 -10.95
CA GLU A 606 5.50 -42.70 -11.98
C GLU A 606 5.55 -41.88 -13.28
N PRO A 607 6.70 -41.83 -13.98
CA PRO A 607 6.82 -41.06 -15.21
C PRO A 607 6.04 -41.71 -16.34
N VAL A 608 5.61 -40.89 -17.30
CA VAL A 608 5.00 -41.36 -18.54
C VAL A 608 6.06 -41.81 -19.53
N LYS A 609 5.72 -42.82 -20.33
CA LYS A 609 6.53 -43.23 -21.48
C LYS A 609 6.24 -42.31 -22.65
N ALA A 610 7.21 -41.48 -23.03
CA ALA A 610 7.20 -40.72 -24.27
C ALA A 610 8.33 -41.20 -25.19
N ASP A 611 8.09 -41.17 -26.50
CA ASP A 611 9.10 -41.47 -27.50
C ASP A 611 10.11 -40.31 -27.57
N ALA A 612 11.28 -40.50 -26.96
CA ALA A 612 12.32 -39.47 -26.88
C ALA A 612 12.78 -38.95 -28.24
N SER A 613 12.61 -39.73 -29.32
CA SER A 613 12.96 -39.30 -30.69
C SER A 613 11.99 -38.28 -31.29
N LYS A 614 10.81 -38.12 -30.67
CA LYS A 614 9.75 -37.19 -31.12
C LYS A 614 9.62 -35.96 -30.24
N LEU A 615 10.32 -35.92 -29.11
CA LEU A 615 10.26 -34.78 -28.20
C LEU A 615 11.02 -33.60 -28.77
N THR A 616 10.34 -32.46 -28.82
CA THR A 616 10.95 -31.17 -29.11
C THR A 616 10.97 -30.32 -27.85
N GLN A 617 11.91 -29.38 -27.77
CA GLN A 617 12.02 -28.48 -26.62
C GLN A 617 10.81 -27.53 -26.54
N GLY A 618 10.36 -27.23 -25.32
CA GLY A 618 9.27 -26.30 -25.02
C GLY A 618 7.92 -26.97 -24.79
N LEU A 619 6.86 -26.17 -24.76
CA LEU A 619 5.48 -26.51 -24.47
C LEU A 619 4.56 -26.08 -25.62
N ASN A 620 3.32 -26.56 -25.59
CA ASN A 620 2.24 -26.10 -26.45
C ASN A 620 1.29 -25.20 -25.65
N ALA A 621 1.08 -23.96 -26.08
CA ALA A 621 0.12 -23.04 -25.48
C ALA A 621 -1.07 -22.82 -26.41
N ALA A 622 -2.25 -23.31 -26.03
CA ALA A 622 -3.51 -23.05 -26.73
C ALA A 622 -4.19 -21.81 -26.13
N TRP A 623 -4.47 -20.80 -26.95
CA TRP A 623 -5.18 -19.60 -26.54
C TRP A 623 -6.65 -19.63 -26.98
N TYR A 624 -7.52 -19.27 -26.05
CA TYR A 624 -8.96 -19.09 -26.20
C TYR A 624 -9.32 -17.66 -25.82
N ASN A 625 -10.24 -17.05 -26.58
CA ASN A 625 -10.79 -15.72 -26.27
C ASN A 625 -11.79 -15.84 -25.11
N TYR A 626 -11.28 -15.92 -23.89
CA TYR A 626 -12.04 -16.26 -22.69
C TYR A 626 -12.12 -15.09 -21.71
N ARG A 627 -13.34 -14.80 -21.23
CA ARG A 627 -13.65 -13.68 -20.31
C ARG A 627 -14.44 -14.14 -19.08
N GLY A 628 -14.30 -15.42 -18.72
CA GLY A 628 -14.94 -15.97 -17.54
C GLY A 628 -13.98 -16.02 -16.36
N GLU A 629 -14.48 -16.55 -15.24
CA GLU A 629 -13.80 -16.47 -13.93
C GLU A 629 -13.25 -17.83 -13.46
N LYS A 630 -13.25 -18.83 -14.36
CA LYS A 630 -12.86 -20.22 -14.06
C LYS A 630 -12.03 -20.86 -15.17
N CYS A 631 -10.82 -21.31 -14.85
CA CYS A 631 -9.90 -22.03 -15.71
C CYS A 631 -10.52 -23.30 -16.31
N ARG A 632 -11.35 -24.00 -15.54
CA ARG A 632 -12.04 -25.20 -16.05
C ARG A 632 -12.92 -24.91 -17.26
N GLU A 633 -13.41 -23.68 -17.44
CA GLU A 633 -14.32 -23.31 -18.53
C GLU A 633 -13.61 -22.76 -19.77
N ILE A 634 -12.29 -22.53 -19.72
CA ILE A 634 -11.51 -21.91 -20.83
C ILE A 634 -11.77 -22.61 -22.17
N HIS A 635 -11.78 -23.95 -22.17
CA HIS A 635 -11.96 -24.75 -23.38
C HIS A 635 -13.33 -24.57 -24.08
N LYS A 636 -14.30 -23.94 -23.41
CA LYS A 636 -15.62 -23.63 -23.97
C LYS A 636 -15.65 -22.31 -24.74
N ALA A 637 -14.64 -21.46 -24.57
CA ALA A 637 -14.53 -20.21 -25.32
C ALA A 637 -14.08 -20.43 -26.76
N PRO A 638 -14.24 -19.44 -27.65
CA PRO A 638 -13.71 -19.50 -29.00
C PRO A 638 -12.19 -19.71 -29.01
N PHE A 639 -11.73 -20.78 -29.66
CA PHE A 639 -10.32 -21.06 -29.87
C PHE A 639 -9.70 -20.01 -30.80
N ASN A 640 -8.56 -19.45 -30.40
CA ASN A 640 -7.83 -18.45 -31.17
C ASN A 640 -6.67 -19.08 -31.96
N GLY A 641 -5.83 -19.89 -31.30
CA GLY A 641 -4.67 -20.50 -31.95
C GLY A 641 -3.72 -21.21 -30.99
N ASN A 642 -2.72 -21.89 -31.55
CA ASN A 642 -1.61 -22.47 -30.79
C ASN A 642 -0.37 -21.58 -30.93
N TYR A 643 0.34 -21.41 -29.82
CA TYR A 643 1.53 -20.60 -29.71
C TYR A 643 2.68 -21.45 -29.15
N PRO A 644 3.89 -21.35 -29.73
CA PRO A 644 5.06 -21.96 -29.12
C PRO A 644 5.35 -21.27 -27.78
N ALA A 645 5.63 -22.06 -26.75
CA ALA A 645 6.04 -21.55 -25.45
C ALA A 645 7.31 -22.28 -25.02
N ASN A 646 8.35 -21.57 -24.64
CA ASN A 646 9.58 -22.19 -24.10
C ASN A 646 9.56 -22.25 -22.57
N ASP A 647 8.54 -21.67 -21.96
CA ASP A 647 8.31 -21.56 -20.53
C ASP A 647 6.80 -21.40 -20.28
N VAL A 648 6.37 -21.51 -19.02
CA VAL A 648 4.99 -21.19 -18.62
C VAL A 648 4.91 -19.70 -18.33
N VAL A 649 4.62 -18.94 -19.38
CA VAL A 649 4.37 -17.49 -19.37
C VAL A 649 3.28 -17.16 -20.38
N ILE A 650 2.74 -15.93 -20.36
CA ILE A 650 1.88 -15.45 -21.44
C ILE A 650 2.72 -15.36 -22.74
N PRO A 651 2.38 -16.12 -23.81
CA PRO A 651 3.15 -16.09 -25.05
C PRO A 651 3.11 -14.73 -25.73
N GLU A 652 4.18 -14.38 -26.45
CA GLU A 652 4.22 -13.15 -27.25
C GLU A 652 3.08 -13.11 -28.27
N GLY A 653 2.36 -11.98 -28.32
CA GLY A 653 1.22 -11.78 -29.21
C GLY A 653 -0.15 -12.17 -28.63
N VAL A 654 -0.20 -12.88 -27.49
CA VAL A 654 -1.45 -13.11 -26.74
C VAL A 654 -1.82 -11.84 -25.97
N LYS A 655 -3.02 -11.33 -26.18
CA LYS A 655 -3.50 -10.05 -25.61
C LYS A 655 -5.02 -9.98 -25.54
N GLY A 656 -5.55 -9.06 -24.74
CA GLY A 656 -6.98 -8.88 -24.55
C GLY A 656 -7.54 -9.93 -23.58
N ASN A 657 -8.63 -10.61 -23.95
CA ASN A 657 -9.21 -11.68 -23.16
C ASN A 657 -8.36 -12.96 -23.28
N ILE A 658 -7.78 -13.40 -22.18
CA ILE A 658 -6.84 -14.53 -22.16
C ILE A 658 -7.49 -15.73 -21.50
N GLY A 659 -7.52 -16.85 -22.22
CA GLY A 659 -7.66 -18.19 -21.66
C GLY A 659 -6.58 -19.09 -22.24
N LEU A 660 -5.58 -19.46 -21.44
CA LEU A 660 -4.47 -20.30 -21.85
C LEU A 660 -4.63 -21.72 -21.31
N ILE A 661 -4.33 -22.69 -22.16
CA ILE A 661 -4.09 -24.09 -21.78
C ILE A 661 -2.69 -24.45 -22.28
N ILE A 662 -1.74 -24.56 -21.36
CA ILE A 662 -0.34 -24.86 -21.64
C ILE A 662 -0.07 -26.31 -21.26
N THR A 663 0.38 -27.11 -22.22
CA THR A 663 0.59 -28.56 -22.05
C THR A 663 1.93 -29.01 -22.59
N GLY A 664 2.47 -30.08 -22.01
CA GLY A 664 3.66 -30.77 -22.50
C GLY A 664 4.16 -31.79 -21.49
N TYR A 665 5.48 -31.91 -21.40
CA TYR A 665 6.19 -32.75 -20.46
C TYR A 665 7.20 -31.94 -19.65
N LEU A 666 7.28 -32.24 -18.35
CA LEU A 666 8.31 -31.83 -17.42
C LEU A 666 9.30 -32.99 -17.25
N ARG A 667 10.58 -32.75 -17.50
CA ARG A 667 11.65 -33.70 -17.22
C ARG A 667 12.16 -33.53 -15.79
N VAL A 668 12.13 -34.63 -15.05
CA VAL A 668 12.57 -34.77 -13.67
C VAL A 668 13.84 -35.63 -13.66
N PRO A 669 15.00 -35.10 -13.25
CA PRO A 669 16.27 -35.81 -13.38
C PRO A 669 16.52 -36.90 -12.32
N GLU A 670 15.88 -36.80 -11.15
CA GLU A 670 16.06 -37.73 -10.03
C GLU A 670 14.77 -37.88 -9.22
N ASP A 671 14.66 -38.97 -8.45
CA ASP A 671 13.54 -39.18 -7.55
C ASP A 671 13.56 -38.15 -6.42
N GLY A 672 12.43 -37.52 -6.12
CA GLY A 672 12.34 -36.64 -4.97
C GLY A 672 11.12 -35.73 -4.95
N VAL A 673 11.15 -34.75 -4.04
CA VAL A 673 10.10 -33.75 -3.90
C VAL A 673 10.52 -32.48 -4.62
N TYR A 674 9.71 -32.05 -5.58
CA TYR A 674 9.92 -30.85 -6.38
C TYR A 674 8.97 -29.75 -5.93
N THR A 675 9.43 -28.50 -5.98
CA THR A 675 8.64 -27.33 -5.58
C THR A 675 8.23 -26.53 -6.81
N PHE A 676 6.96 -26.13 -6.85
CA PHE A 676 6.33 -25.39 -7.94
C PHE A 676 5.80 -24.08 -7.38
N SER A 677 6.27 -22.95 -7.92
CA SER A 677 5.74 -21.62 -7.62
C SER A 677 5.04 -21.06 -8.85
N LEU A 678 3.73 -20.89 -8.78
CA LEU A 678 2.89 -20.36 -9.85
C LEU A 678 2.37 -18.97 -9.47
N MET A 679 2.85 -17.97 -10.20
CA MET A 679 2.39 -16.59 -10.11
C MET A 679 1.35 -16.32 -11.21
N SER A 680 0.16 -15.85 -10.84
CA SER A 680 -0.86 -15.42 -11.78
C SER A 680 -1.61 -14.16 -11.33
N ASP A 681 -1.89 -13.26 -12.28
CA ASP A 681 -2.98 -12.28 -12.18
C ASP A 681 -4.29 -12.95 -12.61
N ASP A 682 -5.41 -12.67 -11.95
CA ASP A 682 -6.62 -13.49 -12.03
C ASP A 682 -6.34 -14.98 -11.67
N GLY A 683 -6.93 -15.93 -12.39
CA GLY A 683 -6.99 -17.33 -11.99
C GLY A 683 -6.08 -18.24 -12.77
N SER A 684 -5.47 -19.21 -12.06
CA SER A 684 -4.66 -20.25 -12.68
C SER A 684 -4.72 -21.58 -11.92
N TRP A 685 -4.26 -22.65 -12.54
CA TRP A 685 -3.92 -23.89 -11.83
C TRP A 685 -2.83 -24.66 -12.55
N LEU A 686 -2.15 -25.54 -11.82
CA LEU A 686 -1.12 -26.46 -12.32
C LEU A 686 -1.48 -27.91 -11.98
N LYS A 687 -1.38 -28.78 -12.98
CA LYS A 687 -1.41 -30.23 -12.81
C LYS A 687 -0.13 -30.90 -13.31
N ILE A 688 0.32 -31.90 -12.56
CA ILE A 688 1.40 -32.83 -12.94
C ILE A 688 0.82 -34.25 -12.96
N ASP A 689 0.90 -34.94 -14.09
CA ASP A 689 0.27 -36.24 -14.35
C ASP A 689 -1.22 -36.33 -13.99
N GLY A 690 -1.92 -35.19 -14.09
CA GLY A 690 -3.34 -35.07 -13.74
C GLY A 690 -3.61 -34.77 -12.26
N ASN A 691 -2.61 -34.87 -11.38
CA ASN A 691 -2.72 -34.45 -10.00
C ASN A 691 -2.69 -32.93 -9.90
N MET A 692 -3.61 -32.35 -9.13
CA MET A 692 -3.60 -30.91 -8.86
C MET A 692 -2.45 -30.57 -7.92
N VAL A 693 -1.54 -29.73 -8.38
CA VAL A 693 -0.38 -29.27 -7.60
C VAL A 693 -0.60 -27.86 -7.08
N VAL A 694 -1.18 -26.97 -7.90
CA VAL A 694 -1.57 -25.61 -7.49
C VAL A 694 -2.99 -25.34 -7.97
N ASP A 695 -3.86 -24.82 -7.10
CA ASP A 695 -5.23 -24.40 -7.43
C ASP A 695 -5.51 -22.95 -7.01
N ASN A 696 -5.41 -22.06 -7.99
CA ASN A 696 -5.74 -20.64 -7.88
C ASN A 696 -6.93 -20.30 -8.80
N ASP A 697 -7.91 -21.19 -8.95
CA ASP A 697 -9.00 -21.02 -9.92
C ASP A 697 -10.07 -19.98 -9.48
N ARG A 698 -9.68 -18.70 -9.39
CA ARG A 698 -10.53 -17.57 -8.98
C ARG A 698 -10.00 -16.23 -9.52
N PRO A 699 -10.85 -15.22 -9.75
CA PRO A 699 -10.39 -13.85 -9.98
C PRO A 699 -9.69 -13.31 -8.73
N GLN A 700 -8.56 -12.65 -8.93
CA GLN A 700 -7.72 -12.10 -7.86
C GLN A 700 -6.66 -11.17 -8.46
N SER A 701 -6.14 -10.25 -7.65
CA SER A 701 -4.91 -9.52 -8.01
C SER A 701 -3.71 -10.49 -8.08
N PRO A 702 -2.57 -10.07 -8.64
CA PRO A 702 -1.41 -10.95 -8.80
C PRO A 702 -1.01 -11.66 -7.51
N HIS A 703 -0.99 -12.99 -7.56
CA HIS A 703 -0.76 -13.86 -6.41
C HIS A 703 0.17 -15.02 -6.76
N GLU A 704 1.11 -15.32 -5.86
CA GLU A 704 2.04 -16.45 -5.95
C GLU A 704 1.56 -17.58 -5.06
N GLU A 705 1.33 -18.76 -5.64
CA GLU A 705 1.02 -19.97 -4.88
C GLU A 705 2.14 -20.99 -5.06
N VAL A 706 2.61 -21.54 -3.93
CA VAL A 706 3.78 -22.42 -3.89
C VAL A 706 3.38 -23.74 -3.28
N SER A 707 3.70 -24.84 -3.97
CA SER A 707 3.31 -26.20 -3.59
C SER A 707 4.35 -27.23 -4.03
N GLN A 708 4.30 -28.40 -3.41
CA GLN A 708 5.26 -29.48 -3.66
C GLN A 708 4.59 -30.76 -4.19
N GLN A 709 5.33 -31.52 -4.99
CA GLN A 709 4.91 -32.83 -5.50
C GLN A 709 6.08 -33.82 -5.47
N ALA A 710 5.84 -35.03 -4.96
CA ALA A 710 6.78 -36.14 -5.00
C ALA A 710 6.75 -36.80 -6.40
N LEU A 711 7.90 -36.85 -7.08
CA LEU A 711 8.06 -37.31 -8.46
C LEU A 711 9.23 -38.28 -8.58
N LYS A 712 9.04 -39.34 -9.36
CA LYS A 712 10.13 -40.25 -9.74
C LYS A 712 10.89 -39.67 -10.95
N ALA A 713 12.14 -40.06 -11.15
CA ALA A 713 12.93 -39.62 -12.30
C ALA A 713 12.26 -40.03 -13.63
N GLY A 714 12.11 -39.08 -14.55
CA GLY A 714 11.55 -39.33 -15.88
C GLY A 714 10.78 -38.14 -16.44
N LEU A 715 9.89 -38.41 -17.40
CA LEU A 715 9.02 -37.40 -18.00
C LEU A 715 7.64 -37.45 -17.34
N HIS A 716 7.11 -36.30 -16.97
CA HIS A 716 5.79 -36.13 -16.36
C HIS A 716 4.95 -35.21 -17.22
N LYS A 717 3.65 -35.46 -17.37
CA LYS A 717 2.77 -34.54 -18.08
C LYS A 717 2.57 -33.29 -17.25
N ILE A 718 2.68 -32.13 -17.89
CA ILE A 718 2.34 -30.84 -17.29
C ILE A 718 1.13 -30.24 -18.00
N GLU A 719 0.18 -29.73 -17.23
CA GLU A 719 -0.92 -28.90 -17.71
C GLU A 719 -1.08 -27.68 -16.80
N VAL A 720 -0.98 -26.49 -17.38
CA VAL A 720 -1.27 -25.22 -16.72
C VAL A 720 -2.44 -24.58 -17.42
N ARG A 721 -3.42 -24.11 -16.65
CA ARG A 721 -4.48 -23.25 -17.16
C ARG A 721 -4.45 -21.90 -16.49
N TYR A 722 -4.79 -20.87 -17.25
CA TYR A 722 -4.74 -19.49 -16.81
C TYR A 722 -5.80 -18.68 -17.55
N PHE A 723 -6.51 -17.81 -16.84
CA PHE A 723 -7.32 -16.78 -17.47
C PHE A 723 -6.99 -15.41 -16.91
N ASP A 724 -7.19 -14.40 -17.75
CA ASP A 724 -7.06 -13.00 -17.37
C ASP A 724 -7.87 -12.10 -18.31
N SER A 725 -8.40 -11.01 -17.77
CA SER A 725 -9.26 -10.09 -18.52
C SER A 725 -8.55 -8.84 -19.07
N ASN A 726 -7.27 -8.57 -18.75
CA ASN A 726 -6.61 -7.29 -19.06
C ASN A 726 -5.07 -7.32 -19.20
N GLY A 727 -4.51 -8.38 -19.82
CA GLY A 727 -3.10 -8.45 -20.19
C GLY A 727 -2.15 -8.78 -19.03
N GLY A 728 -2.64 -9.49 -18.00
CA GLY A 728 -2.03 -9.74 -16.70
C GLY A 728 -0.69 -10.50 -16.69
N MET A 729 -0.44 -11.27 -15.62
CA MET A 729 0.84 -11.94 -15.37
C MET A 729 0.66 -13.44 -15.24
N LEU A 730 1.51 -14.24 -15.89
CA LEU A 730 1.63 -15.69 -15.66
C LEU A 730 3.10 -16.08 -15.62
N ARG A 731 3.51 -16.83 -14.58
CA ARG A 731 4.85 -17.40 -14.48
C ARG A 731 4.89 -18.64 -13.59
N LEU A 732 5.51 -19.73 -14.06
CA LEU A 732 5.84 -20.89 -13.22
C LEU A 732 7.36 -20.98 -12.99
N TRP A 733 7.76 -21.15 -11.74
CA TRP A 733 9.12 -21.56 -11.38
C TRP A 733 9.09 -22.96 -10.79
N VAL A 734 10.03 -23.80 -11.24
CA VAL A 734 10.23 -25.17 -10.73
C VAL A 734 11.57 -25.23 -10.02
N PHE A 735 11.59 -25.82 -8.84
CA PHE A 735 12.80 -26.01 -8.04
C PHE A 735 13.02 -27.50 -7.78
N ASP A 736 14.28 -27.92 -7.88
CA ASP A 736 14.69 -29.29 -7.66
C ASP A 736 14.63 -29.71 -6.18
N THR A 737 15.06 -30.95 -5.92
CA THR A 737 15.11 -31.57 -4.58
C THR A 737 16.01 -30.82 -3.58
N LYS A 738 16.87 -29.93 -4.07
CA LYS A 738 17.82 -29.11 -3.30
C LYS A 738 17.38 -27.65 -3.22
N GLY A 739 16.20 -27.32 -3.75
CA GLY A 739 15.67 -25.96 -3.81
C GLY A 739 16.34 -25.08 -4.86
N GLN A 740 17.07 -25.65 -5.83
CA GLN A 740 17.67 -24.88 -6.91
C GLN A 740 16.68 -24.70 -8.04
N LYS A 741 16.55 -23.46 -8.54
CA LYS A 741 15.67 -23.15 -9.65
C LYS A 741 16.13 -23.86 -10.92
N MET A 742 15.25 -24.68 -11.47
CA MET A 742 15.48 -25.40 -12.73
C MET A 742 15.26 -24.46 -13.92
N GLN A 743 16.04 -24.65 -14.99
CA GLN A 743 15.94 -23.83 -16.19
C GLN A 743 14.85 -24.38 -17.13
N PRO A 744 13.91 -23.54 -17.61
CA PRO A 744 12.85 -23.98 -18.54
C PRO A 744 13.38 -24.76 -19.76
N ALA A 745 14.52 -24.33 -20.29
CA ALA A 745 15.19 -24.95 -21.43
C ALA A 745 15.57 -26.43 -21.18
N ASP A 746 15.83 -26.82 -19.95
CA ASP A 746 16.31 -28.16 -19.60
C ASP A 746 15.17 -29.11 -19.20
N ILE A 747 14.00 -28.56 -18.87
CA ILE A 747 12.92 -29.30 -18.22
C ILE A 747 11.65 -29.42 -19.07
N TYR A 748 11.39 -28.53 -20.03
CA TYR A 748 10.14 -28.56 -20.79
C TYR A 748 10.28 -29.16 -22.19
N PHE A 749 9.40 -30.12 -22.50
CA PHE A 749 9.35 -30.83 -23.79
C PHE A 749 7.91 -31.02 -24.29
N LYS A 750 7.72 -31.15 -25.61
CA LYS A 750 6.42 -31.43 -26.23
C LYS A 750 6.51 -32.48 -27.33
#